data_AF-A0A8C7NB41-F1
#
_entry.id   AF-A0A8C7NB41-F1
#
_cell.length_a   1.000
_cell.length_b   1.000
_cell.length_c   1.000
_cell.angle_alpha   90.00
_cell.angle_beta   90.00
_cell.angle_gamma   90.00
#
_symmetry.space_group_name_H-M   'P 1'
#
loop_
_entity.id
_entity.type
_entity.pdbx_description
1 polymer ?
#
loop_
_entity_poly.entity_id
_entity_poly.type
_entity_poly.pdbx_seq_one_letter_code
_entity_poly.pdbx_strand_id
1 'polypeptide(L)'
;MGVTAVVGMCLLWVCASALGQSGGRIETSGSRGGSIETRGGSIETSGSIETRGGSIETGGSIETGGSIETGGGIETGGSIDTSGGSIETGGSTETGGSIETSGGSIETSGGSIETDGSIETSGGSIATSGGSIETGGSIETSGGSIETGGSIETGGSIETGGSIETGGSIETGGSTETGGSIETSGGSIETSGGSIENGSPGRADHLTGDTSVTSDDTSSPEIVIGQTVDTGNDVTGVGAPTGSVGRLLVVPMDGSHWVGVKAIAEEMGRRGHQVTVVIPEVSMRLGPSSNCRTVSYPVPYGQETVDMLMDKHADNLRAATLPLVERMTQRMANIQNVSSFILTTAESLLFNTTLITSLEQQGFDAVLTDPLVPTGILIARRLGIPSVCLLRGIPCGLDLASAACPSPPSYVPRFFTKYTHSMSFPQRVGNVLVSLVEPLLCRLLYLRFDQLANRFLGEDVGVAEVLADTALWLLRYDFTLEFPRPLMPNMVLVGGINCHVRNPLPQELEQWVSGEHGFMVFSLGSMVASLPEDITHIFLQAFTLIPQKVLWRYSGPVPGNVPDNVKMMKWIPQNDLLAHHGARAFLTHSGTHGLYEGVCHAVPMVMLPLFGDQPDNAQRLASKGVGVVLDINHITVETLLQALDEVVNNPRYKSSVLKLSAIHKDQPVDPLELSAYWTEFVMRHKGAGHLRAAAQDLNWFQYHSLDVIGLLIVAATAVVMVTLKCLSLCVRRFTTRKIKED
;
A
#
# COMPACT_ATOMS: atom_id res chain seq x y z
N MET A 1 13.30 56.50 -1.42
CA MET A 1 12.01 55.79 -1.38
C MET A 1 12.22 54.41 -1.95
N GLY A 2 11.81 53.36 -1.22
CA GLY A 2 11.43 52.06 -1.81
C GLY A 2 12.52 51.02 -2.09
N VAL A 3 12.79 50.21 -1.07
CA VAL A 3 13.08 48.75 -1.10
C VAL A 3 12.25 48.06 -2.21
N THR A 4 12.69 47.07 -2.99
CA THR A 4 12.76 45.64 -2.60
C THR A 4 13.38 44.81 -3.74
N ALA A 5 14.16 43.79 -3.36
CA ALA A 5 14.73 42.73 -4.20
C ALA A 5 13.69 41.66 -4.57
N VAL A 6 13.86 40.99 -5.71
CA VAL A 6 13.55 39.54 -5.88
C VAL A 6 14.53 38.92 -6.89
N VAL A 7 14.98 37.72 -6.51
CA VAL A 7 15.90 36.74 -7.09
C VAL A 7 15.53 36.27 -8.51
N GLY A 8 16.55 36.01 -9.35
CA GLY A 8 16.41 35.34 -10.65
C GLY A 8 17.57 34.38 -10.95
N MET A 9 17.20 33.16 -11.34
CA MET A 9 17.98 32.02 -11.85
C MET A 9 19.28 32.31 -12.62
N CYS A 10 20.27 31.40 -12.50
CA CYS A 10 21.16 31.05 -13.60
C CYS A 10 21.52 29.55 -13.57
N LEU A 11 21.24 28.87 -14.69
CA LEU A 11 21.79 27.57 -15.08
C LEU A 11 23.30 27.69 -15.31
N LEU A 12 24.05 26.60 -15.14
CA LEU A 12 25.31 26.38 -15.85
C LEU A 12 25.54 24.89 -16.08
N TRP A 13 25.82 24.56 -17.33
CA TRP A 13 26.11 23.27 -17.94
C TRP A 13 27.60 23.29 -18.29
N VAL A 14 28.39 22.25 -17.96
CA VAL A 14 29.75 22.08 -18.50
C VAL A 14 30.01 20.60 -18.76
N CYS A 15 30.26 20.25 -20.03
CA CYS A 15 30.95 19.03 -20.45
C CYS A 15 32.47 19.26 -20.40
N ALA A 16 33.24 18.23 -20.06
CA ALA A 16 34.65 18.13 -20.43
C ALA A 16 35.05 16.67 -20.69
N SER A 17 35.45 16.41 -21.93
CA SER A 17 36.09 15.18 -22.41
C SER A 17 37.61 15.37 -22.45
N ALA A 18 38.39 14.56 -21.72
CA ALA A 18 39.80 14.25 -21.98
C ALA A 18 40.28 13.12 -21.05
N LEU A 19 40.32 11.88 -21.55
CA LEU A 19 41.03 10.77 -20.92
C LEU A 19 42.51 10.85 -21.32
N GLY A 20 43.38 10.94 -20.31
CA GLY A 20 44.82 10.78 -20.40
C GLY A 20 45.31 10.27 -19.05
N GLN A 21 45.82 9.04 -19.03
CA GLN A 21 46.38 8.28 -17.88
C GLN A 21 46.73 9.14 -16.65
N SER A 22 45.93 9.01 -15.58
CA SER A 22 46.24 9.57 -14.27
C SER A 22 46.33 8.45 -13.23
N GLY A 23 47.53 8.15 -12.74
CA GLY A 23 47.74 7.27 -11.59
C GLY A 23 47.36 7.95 -10.28
N GLY A 24 46.06 8.14 -10.03
CA GLY A 24 45.52 8.78 -8.83
C GLY A 24 44.04 8.48 -8.59
N ARG A 25 43.61 8.59 -7.32
CA ARG A 25 42.22 8.40 -6.86
C ARG A 25 41.27 9.33 -7.62
N ILE A 26 40.13 8.80 -8.09
CA ILE A 26 39.09 9.57 -8.76
C ILE A 26 38.02 9.94 -7.71
N GLU A 27 37.95 11.21 -7.31
CA GLU A 27 36.94 11.74 -6.40
C GLU A 27 36.14 12.88 -7.06
N THR A 28 34.82 12.82 -7.00
CA THR A 28 33.98 13.98 -7.35
C THR A 28 33.78 14.87 -6.13
N SER A 29 34.36 16.08 -6.08
CA SER A 29 34.19 17.02 -4.96
C SER A 29 33.20 18.15 -5.28
N GLY A 30 31.97 18.07 -4.74
CA GLY A 30 30.96 19.13 -4.81
C GLY A 30 29.77 18.88 -3.88
N SER A 31 29.13 19.92 -3.35
CA SER A 31 27.98 19.83 -2.42
C SER A 31 26.65 19.38 -3.07
N ARG A 32 26.72 18.89 -4.31
CA ARG A 32 25.64 18.25 -5.08
C ARG A 32 26.30 17.02 -5.67
N GLY A 33 25.93 15.83 -5.19
CA GLY A 33 26.61 14.57 -5.50
C GLY A 33 26.98 14.43 -6.98
N GLY A 34 28.29 14.38 -7.26
CA GLY A 34 28.80 14.28 -8.62
C GLY A 34 28.66 12.84 -9.12
N SER A 35 28.13 12.67 -10.32
CA SER A 35 28.22 11.43 -11.09
C SER A 35 29.48 11.44 -11.97
N ILE A 36 29.97 10.26 -12.32
CA ILE A 36 31.04 10.07 -13.31
C ILE A 36 30.37 9.55 -14.58
N GLU A 37 30.46 10.29 -15.69
CA GLU A 37 29.91 9.86 -16.99
C GLU A 37 31.02 9.88 -18.05
N THR A 38 31.24 8.75 -18.75
CA THR A 38 32.09 8.72 -19.95
C THR A 38 31.30 8.30 -21.19
N ARG A 39 31.47 9.05 -22.28
CA ARG A 39 30.85 8.73 -23.58
C ARG A 39 31.70 7.70 -24.33
N GLY A 40 31.54 6.43 -23.97
CA GLY A 40 32.10 5.28 -24.72
C GLY A 40 33.56 4.93 -24.44
N GLY A 41 34.18 5.46 -23.39
CA GLY A 41 35.54 5.11 -22.98
C GLY A 41 35.56 4.11 -21.81
N SER A 42 36.71 3.49 -21.53
CA SER A 42 36.96 2.80 -20.26
C SER A 42 37.31 3.81 -19.15
N ILE A 43 37.05 3.44 -17.90
CA ILE A 43 37.56 4.13 -16.71
C ILE A 43 38.71 3.28 -16.16
N GLU A 44 39.93 3.80 -16.21
CA GLU A 44 41.12 3.09 -15.72
C GLU A 44 41.84 3.94 -14.66
N THR A 45 42.04 3.40 -13.47
CA THR A 45 42.82 4.05 -12.41
C THR A 45 43.57 3.04 -11.54
N SER A 46 44.73 3.44 -11.00
CA SER A 46 45.49 2.63 -10.04
C SER A 46 45.06 2.85 -8.57
N GLY A 47 44.05 3.69 -8.31
CA GLY A 47 43.52 3.99 -6.96
C GLY A 47 42.00 3.80 -6.91
N SER A 48 41.34 4.15 -5.80
CA SER A 48 39.89 3.99 -5.68
C SER A 48 39.07 5.03 -6.47
N ILE A 49 37.80 4.69 -6.72
CA ILE A 49 36.79 5.56 -7.33
C ILE A 49 35.71 5.86 -6.27
N GLU A 50 35.46 7.14 -5.98
CA GLU A 50 34.40 7.54 -5.02
C GLU A 50 33.47 8.63 -5.59
N THR A 51 32.15 8.37 -5.55
CA THR A 51 31.10 9.35 -5.87
C THR A 51 30.17 9.59 -4.67
N ARG A 52 30.05 10.84 -4.23
CA ARG A 52 29.20 11.20 -3.08
C ARG A 52 27.74 11.37 -3.48
N GLY A 53 27.02 10.26 -3.68
CA GLY A 53 25.58 10.25 -3.99
C GLY A 53 25.20 10.38 -5.46
N GLY A 54 26.17 10.26 -6.39
CA GLY A 54 25.93 10.22 -7.84
C GLY A 54 26.30 8.85 -8.43
N SER A 55 25.80 8.51 -9.63
CA SER A 55 26.08 7.25 -10.34
C SER A 55 27.43 7.26 -11.07
N ILE A 56 27.88 6.07 -11.50
CA ILE A 56 28.97 5.89 -12.46
C ILE A 56 28.36 5.32 -13.74
N GLU A 57 28.51 6.01 -14.87
CA GLU A 57 27.97 5.60 -16.18
C GLU A 57 29.09 5.62 -17.22
N THR A 58 29.36 4.50 -17.87
CA THR A 58 30.45 4.40 -18.85
C THR A 58 30.17 3.40 -19.96
N GLY A 59 30.57 3.70 -21.19
CA GLY A 59 30.33 2.77 -22.31
C GLY A 59 31.36 1.64 -22.45
N GLY A 60 32.48 1.70 -21.73
CA GLY A 60 33.54 0.68 -21.70
C GLY A 60 33.85 0.19 -20.28
N SER A 61 34.85 -0.67 -20.11
CA SER A 61 35.18 -1.29 -18.81
C SER A 61 35.57 -0.31 -17.70
N ILE A 62 35.45 -0.73 -16.45
CA ILE A 62 35.98 -0.04 -15.27
C ILE A 62 37.09 -0.91 -14.68
N GLU A 63 38.33 -0.41 -14.68
CA GLU A 63 39.48 -1.09 -14.08
C GLU A 63 40.07 -0.18 -12.99
N THR A 64 40.10 -0.67 -11.76
CA THR A 64 40.57 0.10 -10.60
C THR A 64 41.54 -0.68 -9.72
N GLY A 65 42.59 0.00 -9.28
CA GLY A 65 43.56 -0.52 -8.30
C GLY A 65 43.04 -0.54 -6.85
N GLY A 66 41.86 0.04 -6.57
CA GLY A 66 41.24 0.12 -5.24
C GLY A 66 39.72 -0.06 -5.28
N SER A 67 39.02 0.31 -4.20
CA SER A 67 37.55 0.16 -4.10
C SER A 67 36.78 1.08 -5.05
N ILE A 68 35.54 0.71 -5.37
CA ILE A 68 34.53 1.56 -6.00
C ILE A 68 33.45 1.83 -4.96
N GLU A 69 33.26 3.09 -4.57
CA GLU A 69 32.25 3.51 -3.60
C GLU A 69 31.35 4.57 -4.22
N THR A 70 30.09 4.23 -4.48
CA THR A 70 29.12 5.14 -5.11
C THR A 70 27.82 5.19 -4.35
N GLY A 71 27.33 6.39 -4.06
CA GLY A 71 25.99 6.54 -3.47
C GLY A 71 24.83 6.34 -4.46
N GLY A 72 25.12 6.21 -5.77
CA GLY A 72 24.18 5.84 -6.82
C GLY A 72 24.45 4.43 -7.37
N GLY A 73 23.93 4.12 -8.56
CA GLY A 73 24.24 2.87 -9.27
C GLY A 73 25.51 2.95 -10.13
N ILE A 74 25.89 1.82 -10.70
CA ILE A 74 26.93 1.69 -11.72
C ILE A 74 26.28 1.13 -12.99
N GLU A 75 26.49 1.77 -14.13
CA GLU A 75 26.08 1.26 -15.45
C GLU A 75 27.33 1.25 -16.35
N THR A 76 27.75 0.06 -16.80
CA THR A 76 28.85 -0.08 -17.74
C THR A 76 28.53 -1.02 -18.91
N GLY A 77 28.95 -0.62 -20.12
CA GLY A 77 28.91 -1.48 -21.30
C GLY A 77 29.99 -2.58 -21.34
N GLY A 78 30.95 -2.58 -20.40
CA GLY A 78 32.05 -3.54 -20.30
C GLY A 78 32.13 -4.24 -18.94
N SER A 79 33.29 -4.82 -18.62
CA SER A 79 33.55 -5.46 -17.32
C SER A 79 33.91 -4.45 -16.22
N ILE A 80 33.78 -4.87 -14.96
CA ILE A 80 34.31 -4.17 -13.79
C ILE A 80 35.38 -5.06 -13.14
N ASP A 81 36.60 -4.55 -12.98
CA ASP A 81 37.71 -5.22 -12.32
C ASP A 81 38.27 -4.33 -11.19
N THR A 82 38.30 -4.87 -9.97
CA THR A 82 38.98 -4.26 -8.82
C THR A 82 40.16 -5.11 -8.34
N SER A 83 41.38 -4.57 -8.47
CA SER A 83 42.59 -5.26 -8.02
C SER A 83 42.90 -5.00 -6.54
N GLY A 84 42.01 -5.39 -5.61
CA GLY A 84 42.25 -5.28 -4.16
C GLY A 84 41.19 -4.57 -3.32
N GLY A 85 40.03 -4.20 -3.89
CA GLY A 85 39.01 -3.39 -3.21
C GLY A 85 37.59 -3.92 -3.38
N SER A 86 36.66 -3.46 -2.53
CA SER A 86 35.22 -3.75 -2.64
C SER A 86 34.53 -2.89 -3.70
N ILE A 87 33.36 -3.34 -4.14
CA ILE A 87 32.40 -2.53 -4.90
C ILE A 87 31.21 -2.29 -3.98
N GLU A 88 30.96 -1.03 -3.62
CA GLU A 88 29.86 -0.62 -2.75
C GLU A 88 28.99 0.41 -3.47
N THR A 89 27.72 0.08 -3.69
CA THR A 89 26.78 0.93 -4.44
C THR A 89 25.50 1.23 -3.68
N GLY A 90 25.00 2.46 -3.83
CA GLY A 90 23.70 2.88 -3.29
C GLY A 90 22.51 2.44 -4.15
N GLY A 91 22.74 2.09 -5.41
CA GLY A 91 21.74 1.63 -6.39
C GLY A 91 22.20 0.37 -7.13
N SER A 92 21.56 0.03 -8.26
CA SER A 92 21.89 -1.19 -9.04
C SER A 92 23.28 -1.11 -9.69
N THR A 93 23.88 -2.28 -9.92
CA THR A 93 25.12 -2.44 -10.69
C THR A 93 24.78 -3.23 -11.96
N GLU A 94 24.79 -2.56 -13.11
CA GLU A 94 24.44 -3.11 -14.42
C GLU A 94 25.68 -3.12 -15.32
N THR A 95 26.04 -4.28 -15.85
CA THR A 95 27.29 -4.46 -16.61
C THR A 95 27.11 -5.35 -17.86
N GLY A 96 27.72 -4.95 -18.98
CA GLY A 96 27.73 -5.78 -20.21
C GLY A 96 28.84 -6.85 -20.25
N GLY A 97 29.68 -6.94 -19.21
CA GLY A 97 30.79 -7.89 -19.09
C GLY A 97 30.95 -8.39 -17.64
N SER A 98 32.01 -9.14 -17.31
CA SER A 98 32.19 -9.73 -15.97
C SER A 98 32.40 -8.68 -14.87
N ILE A 99 32.10 -9.06 -13.62
CA ILE A 99 32.44 -8.31 -12.41
C ILE A 99 33.43 -9.14 -11.61
N GLU A 100 34.65 -8.63 -11.45
CA GLU A 100 35.76 -9.32 -10.80
C GLU A 100 36.32 -8.47 -9.66
N THR A 101 36.43 -9.04 -8.45
CA THR A 101 37.09 -8.41 -7.32
C THR A 101 38.19 -9.28 -6.72
N SER A 102 39.37 -8.69 -6.59
CA SER A 102 40.54 -9.32 -5.96
C SER A 102 40.55 -9.11 -4.44
N GLY A 103 39.71 -9.79 -3.66
CA GLY A 103 39.73 -9.76 -2.19
C GLY A 103 38.74 -8.82 -1.49
N GLY A 104 37.83 -8.17 -2.22
CA GLY A 104 36.77 -7.31 -1.67
C GLY A 104 35.37 -7.87 -1.90
N SER A 105 34.38 -7.42 -1.12
CA SER A 105 32.96 -7.74 -1.33
C SER A 105 32.33 -6.91 -2.44
N ILE A 106 31.20 -7.39 -2.96
CA ILE A 106 30.32 -6.64 -3.85
C ILE A 106 29.02 -6.41 -3.07
N GLU A 107 28.68 -5.16 -2.76
CA GLU A 107 27.55 -4.81 -1.91
C GLU A 107 26.69 -3.71 -2.53
N THR A 108 25.38 -3.96 -2.64
CA THR A 108 24.39 -2.95 -3.07
C THR A 108 23.36 -2.68 -1.97
N SER A 109 23.17 -1.41 -1.58
CA SER A 109 22.28 -1.04 -0.46
C SER A 109 20.82 -0.78 -0.87
N GLY A 110 20.40 -1.20 -2.07
CA GLY A 110 19.03 -1.02 -2.56
C GLY A 110 18.77 -1.26 -4.05
N GLY A 111 19.66 -1.97 -4.75
CA GLY A 111 19.54 -2.27 -6.18
C GLY A 111 19.96 -3.71 -6.51
N SER A 112 19.70 -4.15 -7.74
CA SER A 112 20.11 -5.45 -8.28
C SER A 112 21.58 -5.45 -8.72
N ILE A 113 22.16 -6.64 -8.87
CA ILE A 113 23.40 -6.84 -9.64
C ILE A 113 23.01 -7.56 -10.92
N GLU A 114 23.24 -6.93 -12.07
CA GLU A 114 22.89 -7.46 -13.39
C GLU A 114 24.13 -7.47 -14.28
N THR A 115 24.49 -8.63 -14.82
CA THR A 115 25.65 -8.77 -15.70
C THR A 115 25.43 -9.76 -16.83
N ASP A 116 25.91 -9.45 -18.04
CA ASP A 116 25.96 -10.44 -19.13
C ASP A 116 27.12 -11.46 -18.94
N GLY A 117 28.10 -11.18 -18.09
CA GLY A 117 29.30 -12.00 -17.82
C GLY A 117 29.25 -12.76 -16.48
N SER A 118 30.38 -13.28 -15.98
CA SER A 118 30.49 -13.92 -14.65
C SER A 118 30.66 -12.89 -13.52
N ILE A 119 30.37 -13.30 -12.28
CA ILE A 119 30.70 -12.56 -11.07
C ILE A 119 31.70 -13.38 -10.26
N GLU A 120 32.89 -12.83 -10.02
CA GLU A 120 33.97 -13.53 -9.32
C GLU A 120 34.52 -12.66 -8.18
N THR A 121 34.53 -13.19 -6.95
CA THR A 121 35.14 -12.54 -5.79
C THR A 121 36.16 -13.48 -5.11
N SER A 122 37.39 -13.00 -4.95
CA SER A 122 38.43 -13.79 -4.28
C SER A 122 38.47 -13.56 -2.76
N GLY A 123 37.40 -13.96 -2.06
CA GLY A 123 37.33 -13.98 -0.58
C GLY A 123 36.39 -12.96 0.06
N GLY A 124 35.69 -12.14 -0.73
CA GLY A 124 34.60 -11.27 -0.28
C GLY A 124 33.22 -11.90 -0.52
N SER A 125 32.20 -11.45 0.20
CA SER A 125 30.80 -11.82 -0.05
C SER A 125 30.19 -11.01 -1.20
N ILE A 126 29.08 -11.51 -1.74
CA ILE A 126 28.21 -10.77 -2.65
C ILE A 126 26.90 -10.53 -1.91
N ALA A 127 26.51 -9.27 -1.75
CA ALA A 127 25.31 -8.92 -1.00
C ALA A 127 24.45 -7.85 -1.69
N THR A 128 23.13 -8.06 -1.73
CA THR A 128 22.16 -7.07 -2.22
C THR A 128 21.03 -6.88 -1.23
N SER A 129 20.82 -5.66 -0.75
CA SER A 129 19.72 -5.32 0.17
C SER A 129 18.39 -5.17 -0.58
N GLY A 130 17.75 -6.30 -0.93
CA GLY A 130 16.41 -6.35 -1.52
C GLY A 130 16.33 -6.42 -3.06
N GLY A 131 17.45 -6.32 -3.78
CA GLY A 131 17.52 -6.56 -5.22
C GLY A 131 17.79 -8.03 -5.56
N SER A 132 17.66 -8.42 -6.84
CA SER A 132 18.09 -9.73 -7.38
C SER A 132 19.56 -9.72 -7.81
N ILE A 133 20.12 -10.92 -8.02
CA ILE A 133 21.40 -11.13 -8.71
C ILE A 133 21.10 -11.87 -10.01
N GLU A 134 21.37 -11.25 -11.15
CA GLU A 134 21.13 -11.81 -12.49
C GLU A 134 22.42 -11.80 -13.29
N THR A 135 22.86 -12.96 -13.76
CA THR A 135 24.12 -13.10 -14.50
C THR A 135 24.00 -14.05 -15.69
N GLY A 136 24.59 -13.67 -16.83
CA GLY A 136 24.73 -14.58 -17.99
C GLY A 136 25.80 -15.67 -17.79
N GLY A 137 26.76 -15.47 -16.89
CA GLY A 137 27.88 -16.36 -16.57
C GLY A 137 27.74 -17.07 -15.23
N SER A 138 28.84 -17.60 -14.67
CA SER A 138 28.89 -18.22 -13.33
C SER A 138 29.02 -17.17 -12.20
N ILE A 139 28.68 -17.58 -10.98
CA ILE A 139 28.96 -16.81 -9.75
C ILE A 139 29.97 -17.60 -8.93
N GLU A 140 31.14 -17.03 -8.64
CA GLU A 140 32.20 -17.69 -7.87
C GLU A 140 32.65 -16.81 -6.70
N THR A 141 32.60 -17.33 -5.47
CA THR A 141 33.22 -16.68 -4.31
C THR A 141 34.17 -17.61 -3.56
N SER A 142 35.44 -17.22 -3.44
CA SER A 142 36.44 -18.04 -2.74
C SER A 142 36.40 -17.81 -1.22
N GLY A 143 35.30 -18.21 -0.56
CA GLY A 143 35.13 -18.17 0.90
C GLY A 143 34.09 -17.17 1.45
N GLY A 144 33.45 -16.37 0.61
CA GLY A 144 32.38 -15.44 1.00
C GLY A 144 30.99 -16.09 1.01
N SER A 145 29.98 -15.42 1.56
CA SER A 145 28.56 -15.77 1.38
C SER A 145 27.96 -15.03 0.19
N ILE A 146 26.85 -15.55 -0.33
CA ILE A 146 25.99 -14.84 -1.29
C ILE A 146 24.67 -14.55 -0.59
N GLU A 147 24.32 -13.28 -0.42
CA GLU A 147 23.15 -12.84 0.34
C GLU A 147 22.30 -11.86 -0.48
N THR A 148 21.08 -12.25 -0.85
CA THR A 148 20.19 -11.40 -1.65
C THR A 148 18.77 -11.39 -1.12
N GLY A 149 18.11 -10.22 -1.15
CA GLY A 149 16.69 -10.13 -0.81
C GLY A 149 15.76 -10.53 -1.97
N GLY A 150 16.25 -10.57 -3.21
CA GLY A 150 15.54 -11.03 -4.40
C GLY A 150 15.98 -12.45 -4.80
N SER A 151 15.69 -12.86 -6.04
CA SER A 151 16.14 -14.14 -6.63
C SER A 151 17.60 -14.09 -7.11
N ILE A 152 18.19 -15.27 -7.30
CA ILE A 152 19.45 -15.46 -8.01
C ILE A 152 19.15 -16.17 -9.33
N GLU A 153 19.44 -15.54 -10.48
CA GLU A 153 19.34 -16.17 -11.80
C GLU A 153 20.73 -16.15 -12.45
N THR A 154 21.23 -17.32 -12.85
CA THR A 154 22.54 -17.46 -13.49
C THR A 154 22.50 -18.40 -14.68
N GLY A 155 23.10 -17.99 -15.79
CA GLY A 155 23.32 -18.85 -16.96
C GLY A 155 24.39 -19.94 -16.73
N GLY A 156 25.22 -19.81 -15.69
CA GLY A 156 26.30 -20.72 -15.33
C GLY A 156 26.08 -21.47 -14.01
N SER A 157 27.17 -21.90 -13.39
CA SER A 157 27.20 -22.51 -12.05
C SER A 157 27.35 -21.46 -10.95
N ILE A 158 26.94 -21.81 -9.73
CA ILE A 158 27.25 -21.06 -8.51
C ILE A 158 28.24 -21.87 -7.69
N GLU A 159 29.41 -21.31 -7.39
CA GLU A 159 30.40 -21.92 -6.48
C GLU A 159 30.73 -20.92 -5.36
N THR A 160 30.50 -21.28 -4.11
CA THR A 160 30.76 -20.37 -2.98
C THR A 160 31.31 -21.10 -1.77
N GLY A 161 32.32 -20.52 -1.11
CA GLY A 161 32.87 -21.11 0.11
C GLY A 161 32.00 -20.92 1.36
N GLY A 162 31.14 -19.91 1.39
CA GLY A 162 30.18 -19.60 2.48
C GLY A 162 28.74 -20.00 2.12
N SER A 163 27.75 -19.56 2.90
CA SER A 163 26.33 -19.86 2.65
C SER A 163 25.74 -19.07 1.46
N ILE A 164 24.64 -19.58 0.91
CA ILE A 164 23.78 -18.87 -0.04
C ILE A 164 22.44 -18.60 0.66
N GLU A 165 22.08 -17.33 0.81
CA GLU A 165 20.80 -16.91 1.39
C GLU A 165 20.07 -15.99 0.41
N THR A 166 18.85 -16.38 0.01
CA THR A 166 18.03 -15.61 -0.93
C THR A 166 16.59 -15.43 -0.43
N GLY A 167 16.03 -14.26 -0.69
CA GLY A 167 14.60 -13.97 -0.49
C GLY A 167 13.69 -14.55 -1.58
N GLY A 168 14.25 -14.96 -2.73
CA GLY A 168 13.53 -15.49 -3.89
C GLY A 168 13.95 -16.92 -4.27
N SER A 169 13.77 -17.28 -5.55
CA SER A 169 14.27 -18.54 -6.14
C SER A 169 15.74 -18.45 -6.51
N ILE A 170 16.38 -19.62 -6.62
CA ILE A 170 17.70 -19.78 -7.25
C ILE A 170 17.50 -20.56 -8.55
N GLU A 171 17.79 -19.94 -9.69
CA GLU A 171 17.71 -20.56 -11.01
C GLU A 171 19.10 -20.56 -11.64
N THR A 172 19.62 -21.75 -11.95
CA THR A 172 20.98 -21.89 -12.48
C THR A 172 21.02 -22.73 -13.76
N GLY A 173 21.89 -22.34 -14.69
CA GLY A 173 22.22 -23.12 -15.87
C GLY A 173 23.15 -24.30 -15.60
N GLY A 174 23.91 -24.26 -14.49
CA GLY A 174 24.93 -25.24 -14.09
C GLY A 174 24.67 -25.93 -12.74
N SER A 175 25.74 -26.28 -12.02
CA SER A 175 25.69 -26.79 -10.64
C SER A 175 25.67 -25.65 -9.61
N THR A 176 25.16 -25.94 -8.42
CA THR A 176 25.22 -25.05 -7.26
C THR A 176 25.99 -25.74 -6.15
N GLU A 177 27.19 -25.24 -5.84
CA GLU A 177 28.13 -25.78 -4.88
C GLU A 177 28.40 -24.74 -3.78
N THR A 178 28.16 -25.11 -2.52
CA THR A 178 28.43 -24.25 -1.37
C THR A 178 29.18 -24.98 -0.26
N GLY A 179 30.14 -24.31 0.37
CA GLY A 179 30.76 -24.77 1.63
C GLY A 179 29.86 -24.61 2.86
N GLY A 180 28.77 -23.83 2.76
CA GLY A 180 27.80 -23.55 3.82
C GLY A 180 26.42 -24.17 3.59
N SER A 181 25.37 -23.53 4.09
CA SER A 181 23.97 -23.86 3.82
C SER A 181 23.43 -23.09 2.60
N ILE A 182 22.39 -23.63 1.97
CA ILE A 182 21.56 -22.92 0.98
C ILE A 182 20.19 -22.68 1.61
N GLU A 183 19.76 -21.42 1.70
CA GLU A 183 18.48 -21.01 2.27
C GLU A 183 17.70 -20.11 1.31
N THR A 184 16.46 -20.51 0.99
CA THR A 184 15.51 -19.69 0.22
C THR A 184 14.28 -19.35 1.08
N SER A 185 13.83 -18.09 1.06
CA SER A 185 12.65 -17.62 1.82
C SER A 185 11.40 -17.49 0.94
N GLY A 186 10.85 -18.62 0.46
CA GLY A 186 9.63 -18.62 -0.38
C GLY A 186 9.84 -19.03 -1.84
N GLY A 187 11.07 -19.39 -2.25
CA GLY A 187 11.44 -19.72 -3.63
C GLY A 187 11.95 -21.15 -3.82
N SER A 188 11.91 -21.64 -5.07
CA SER A 188 12.49 -22.93 -5.48
C SER A 188 13.99 -22.81 -5.78
N ILE A 189 14.69 -23.95 -5.79
CA ILE A 189 16.04 -24.05 -6.39
C ILE A 189 15.91 -24.92 -7.63
N GLU A 190 16.25 -24.36 -8.79
CA GLU A 190 16.20 -25.00 -10.10
C GLU A 190 17.60 -25.03 -10.74
N THR A 191 17.98 -26.19 -11.27
CA THR A 191 19.26 -26.39 -11.97
C THR A 191 19.00 -27.04 -13.33
N SER A 192 19.49 -26.44 -14.42
CA SER A 192 19.32 -26.98 -15.78
C SER A 192 20.35 -28.06 -16.13
N GLY A 193 20.39 -29.15 -15.34
CA GLY A 193 21.25 -30.32 -15.58
C GLY A 193 22.53 -30.42 -14.74
N GLY A 194 22.67 -29.56 -13.71
CA GLY A 194 23.73 -29.65 -12.70
C GLY A 194 23.30 -30.34 -11.39
N SER A 195 24.28 -30.57 -10.51
CA SER A 195 24.06 -31.05 -9.13
C SER A 195 23.92 -29.88 -8.15
N ILE A 196 23.32 -30.16 -6.99
CA ILE A 196 23.37 -29.25 -5.84
C ILE A 196 24.18 -29.93 -4.74
N GLU A 197 25.26 -29.28 -4.31
CA GLU A 197 26.13 -29.75 -3.22
C GLU A 197 26.23 -28.69 -2.14
N ASN A 198 26.07 -29.09 -0.88
CA ASN A 198 26.20 -28.19 0.27
C ASN A 198 27.05 -28.79 1.40
N GLY A 199 27.81 -27.93 2.07
CA GLY A 199 28.67 -28.32 3.20
C GLY A 199 27.93 -28.40 4.54
N SER A 200 26.68 -27.94 4.62
CA SER A 200 25.84 -27.98 5.83
C SER A 200 24.34 -28.04 5.48
N PRO A 201 23.45 -28.54 6.37
CA PRO A 201 22.02 -28.64 6.09
C PRO A 201 21.40 -27.29 5.68
N GLY A 202 20.66 -27.29 4.58
CA GLY A 202 19.97 -26.10 4.03
C GLY A 202 18.45 -26.29 3.96
N ARG A 203 17.74 -25.24 3.55
CA ARG A 203 16.27 -25.20 3.46
C ARG A 203 15.81 -24.58 2.13
N ALA A 204 14.96 -25.29 1.41
CA ALA A 204 14.27 -24.79 0.22
C ALA A 204 12.83 -25.28 0.19
N ASP A 205 11.92 -24.49 -0.38
CA ASP A 205 10.51 -24.88 -0.44
C ASP A 205 10.27 -26.00 -1.45
N HIS A 206 10.92 -25.95 -2.62
CA HIS A 206 10.87 -26.96 -3.67
C HIS A 206 12.22 -27.11 -4.40
N LEU A 207 12.57 -28.34 -4.78
CA LEU A 207 13.62 -28.64 -5.76
C LEU A 207 12.96 -29.13 -7.05
N THR A 208 13.31 -28.54 -8.18
CA THR A 208 12.73 -28.85 -9.49
C THR A 208 13.85 -29.04 -10.52
N GLY A 209 13.83 -30.17 -11.23
CA GLY A 209 14.86 -30.55 -12.23
C GLY A 209 15.33 -32.01 -12.09
N ASP A 210 16.10 -32.51 -13.06
CA ASP A 210 16.86 -33.78 -12.97
C ASP A 210 18.08 -33.61 -12.03
N THR A 211 17.84 -33.13 -10.82
CA THR A 211 18.88 -32.69 -9.89
C THR A 211 19.34 -33.85 -9.01
N SER A 212 20.63 -34.18 -9.05
CA SER A 212 21.26 -35.08 -8.07
C SER A 212 21.83 -34.26 -6.92
N VAL A 213 21.37 -34.54 -5.69
CA VAL A 213 21.95 -33.98 -4.47
C VAL A 213 23.03 -34.95 -3.97
N THR A 214 24.27 -34.51 -3.92
CA THR A 214 25.43 -35.29 -3.45
C THR A 214 26.01 -34.62 -2.20
N SER A 215 26.22 -35.40 -1.14
CA SER A 215 26.87 -34.93 0.10
C SER A 215 28.09 -35.79 0.42
N ASP A 216 29.18 -35.11 0.79
CA ASP A 216 30.50 -35.74 0.91
C ASP A 216 30.82 -36.25 2.33
N ASP A 217 29.82 -36.36 3.22
CA ASP A 217 30.02 -36.92 4.57
C ASP A 217 28.86 -37.79 5.06
N THR A 218 29.20 -38.96 5.62
CA THR A 218 28.27 -40.03 6.04
C THR A 218 27.45 -39.72 7.31
N SER A 219 27.27 -38.43 7.62
CA SER A 219 26.32 -37.88 8.59
C SER A 219 25.54 -36.71 7.97
N SER A 220 24.69 -37.06 7.01
CA SER A 220 23.65 -36.31 6.27
C SER A 220 23.54 -34.77 6.44
N PRO A 221 24.04 -33.98 5.47
CA PRO A 221 23.40 -32.75 5.03
C PRO A 221 22.44 -33.07 3.86
N GLU A 222 21.13 -32.96 4.09
CA GLU A 222 20.12 -32.94 3.02
C GLU A 222 19.45 -31.56 3.03
N ILE A 223 19.16 -31.01 1.85
CA ILE A 223 18.25 -29.85 1.73
C ILE A 223 16.87 -30.33 2.17
N VAL A 224 16.33 -29.74 3.24
CA VAL A 224 14.99 -30.07 3.71
C VAL A 224 13.97 -29.45 2.77
N ILE A 225 13.46 -30.23 1.82
CA ILE A 225 12.32 -29.84 0.96
C ILE A 225 11.05 -29.80 1.81
N GLY A 226 10.33 -28.69 1.78
CA GLY A 226 9.00 -28.58 2.38
C GLY A 226 8.02 -29.56 1.72
N GLN A 227 7.83 -30.76 2.29
CA GLN A 227 6.80 -31.69 1.81
C GLN A 227 5.42 -31.10 2.08
N THR A 228 4.64 -30.89 1.00
CA THR A 228 3.18 -30.76 1.07
C THR A 228 2.59 -32.09 1.54
N VAL A 229 2.37 -32.24 2.84
CA VAL A 229 1.56 -33.31 3.40
C VAL A 229 0.15 -32.79 3.64
N ASP A 230 -0.77 -33.26 2.81
CA ASP A 230 -2.21 -33.21 3.06
C ASP A 230 -2.55 -34.21 4.19
N THR A 231 -2.37 -33.80 5.44
CA THR A 231 -3.06 -34.37 6.61
C THR A 231 -3.19 -33.29 7.68
N GLY A 232 -4.40 -33.11 8.21
CA GLY A 232 -4.71 -32.07 9.16
C GLY A 232 -3.85 -32.00 10.43
N ASN A 233 -3.94 -30.84 11.08
CA ASN A 233 -3.31 -30.36 12.30
C ASN A 233 -1.86 -29.85 12.21
N ASP A 234 -1.75 -28.53 12.39
CA ASP A 234 -0.68 -27.72 13.02
C ASP A 234 0.78 -28.20 12.91
N VAL A 235 1.65 -27.37 12.30
CA VAL A 235 2.67 -26.53 12.98
C VAL A 235 3.11 -25.38 12.05
N THR A 236 3.27 -24.20 12.66
CA THR A 236 3.53 -22.83 12.17
C THR A 236 5.01 -22.48 11.88
N GLY A 237 5.26 -21.43 11.08
CA GLY A 237 6.44 -20.57 11.31
C GLY A 237 6.93 -19.61 10.19
N VAL A 238 6.27 -18.47 9.98
CA VAL A 238 6.87 -17.20 10.47
C VAL A 238 6.59 -17.25 11.96
N GLY A 239 7.61 -17.21 12.81
CA GLY A 239 7.47 -17.42 14.24
C GLY A 239 6.57 -16.38 14.91
N ALA A 240 5.25 -16.54 14.83
CA ALA A 240 4.36 -16.09 15.87
C ALA A 240 4.77 -16.86 17.13
N PRO A 241 5.14 -16.20 18.24
CA PRO A 241 5.44 -16.93 19.45
C PRO A 241 4.18 -17.69 19.86
N THR A 242 4.28 -19.02 19.88
CA THR A 242 3.30 -19.88 20.52
C THR A 242 3.22 -19.48 21.99
N GLY A 243 2.19 -18.71 22.37
CA GLY A 243 1.98 -18.40 23.79
C GLY A 243 1.26 -17.11 24.14
N SER A 244 0.02 -16.90 23.66
CA SER A 244 -1.08 -16.51 24.56
C SER A 244 -2.41 -16.51 23.81
N VAL A 245 -3.32 -17.40 24.19
CA VAL A 245 -4.74 -17.26 23.83
C VAL A 245 -5.27 -15.98 24.47
N GLY A 246 -5.56 -14.98 23.65
CA GLY A 246 -6.13 -13.70 24.06
C GLY A 246 -7.63 -13.58 23.81
N ARG A 247 -8.25 -12.55 24.39
CA ARG A 247 -9.67 -12.18 24.23
C ARG A 247 -9.79 -10.93 23.39
N LEU A 248 -10.38 -11.04 22.21
CA LEU A 248 -10.60 -9.90 21.30
C LEU A 248 -12.08 -9.49 21.32
N LEU A 249 -12.35 -8.21 21.55
CA LEU A 249 -13.67 -7.63 21.38
C LEU A 249 -13.77 -7.03 19.97
N VAL A 250 -14.81 -7.37 19.22
CA VAL A 250 -15.07 -6.80 17.90
C VAL A 250 -16.36 -5.99 17.95
N VAL A 251 -16.24 -4.70 17.65
CA VAL A 251 -17.38 -3.78 17.54
C VAL A 251 -17.41 -3.27 16.09
N PRO A 252 -18.15 -3.94 15.20
CA PRO A 252 -18.12 -3.64 13.78
C PRO A 252 -19.03 -2.46 13.41
N MET A 253 -18.75 -1.88 12.25
CA MET A 253 -19.71 -1.06 11.51
C MET A 253 -20.42 -1.93 10.47
N ASP A 254 -21.72 -1.71 10.31
CA ASP A 254 -22.57 -2.44 9.37
C ASP A 254 -22.23 -2.18 7.89
N GLY A 255 -22.83 -2.95 6.98
CA GLY A 255 -22.70 -2.78 5.53
C GLY A 255 -21.44 -3.42 4.96
N SER A 256 -20.71 -2.69 4.12
CA SER A 256 -19.47 -3.17 3.49
C SER A 256 -18.27 -3.10 4.43
N HIS A 257 -18.33 -2.29 5.49
CA HIS A 257 -17.28 -2.17 6.50
C HIS A 257 -17.06 -3.49 7.25
N TRP A 258 -18.15 -4.23 7.50
CA TRP A 258 -18.11 -5.54 8.13
C TRP A 258 -17.24 -6.56 7.39
N VAL A 259 -17.11 -6.50 6.06
CA VAL A 259 -16.42 -7.56 5.29
C VAL A 259 -14.97 -7.75 5.74
N GLY A 260 -14.19 -6.68 5.81
CA GLY A 260 -12.78 -6.75 6.25
C GLY A 260 -12.64 -7.05 7.75
N VAL A 261 -13.49 -6.44 8.59
CA VAL A 261 -13.47 -6.68 10.04
C VAL A 261 -13.82 -8.14 10.35
N LYS A 262 -14.78 -8.71 9.61
CA LYS A 262 -15.19 -10.11 9.72
C LYS A 262 -14.04 -11.04 9.39
N ALA A 263 -13.33 -10.80 8.28
CA ALA A 263 -12.19 -11.63 7.87
C ALA A 263 -11.14 -11.70 8.99
N ILE A 264 -10.76 -10.56 9.56
CA ILE A 264 -9.81 -10.52 10.69
C ILE A 264 -10.41 -11.23 11.92
N ALA A 265 -11.68 -11.00 12.26
CA ALA A 265 -12.31 -11.63 13.41
C ALA A 265 -12.34 -13.17 13.30
N GLU A 266 -12.70 -13.69 12.13
CA GLU A 266 -12.73 -15.14 11.85
C GLU A 266 -11.32 -15.75 11.88
N GLU A 267 -10.33 -15.03 11.34
CA GLU A 267 -8.94 -15.45 11.36
C GLU A 267 -8.38 -15.50 12.79
N MET A 268 -8.63 -14.46 13.60
CA MET A 268 -8.27 -14.46 15.02
C MET A 268 -8.92 -15.61 15.78
N GLY A 269 -10.19 -15.93 15.47
CA GLY A 269 -10.88 -17.10 16.03
C GLY A 269 -10.26 -18.42 15.60
N ARG A 270 -9.88 -18.55 14.31
CA ARG A 270 -9.18 -19.71 13.76
C ARG A 270 -7.84 -19.96 14.45
N ARG A 271 -7.12 -18.89 14.81
CA ARG A 271 -5.86 -18.93 15.58
C ARG A 271 -6.04 -19.24 17.07
N GLY A 272 -7.26 -19.51 17.52
CA GLY A 272 -7.56 -19.93 18.89
C GLY A 272 -7.89 -18.80 19.86
N HIS A 273 -7.95 -17.55 19.43
CA HIS A 273 -8.38 -16.44 20.28
C HIS A 273 -9.87 -16.50 20.60
N GLN A 274 -10.24 -16.04 21.80
CA GLN A 274 -11.65 -15.88 22.18
C GLN A 274 -12.18 -14.56 21.59
N VAL A 275 -12.80 -14.64 20.43
CA VAL A 275 -13.36 -13.47 19.74
C VAL A 275 -14.83 -13.29 20.08
N THR A 276 -15.19 -12.13 20.65
CA THR A 276 -16.60 -11.74 20.87
C THR A 276 -16.98 -10.62 19.90
N VAL A 277 -17.96 -10.87 19.04
CA VAL A 277 -18.49 -9.87 18.09
C VAL A 277 -19.82 -9.34 18.62
N VAL A 278 -19.93 -8.03 18.81
CA VAL A 278 -21.14 -7.38 19.32
C VAL A 278 -21.91 -6.72 18.19
N ILE A 279 -23.13 -7.17 17.92
CA ILE A 279 -23.95 -6.70 16.78
C ILE A 279 -25.37 -6.33 17.21
N PRO A 280 -26.07 -5.40 16.54
CA PRO A 280 -27.47 -5.16 16.80
C PRO A 280 -28.32 -6.36 16.32
N GLU A 281 -29.49 -6.57 16.93
CA GLU A 281 -30.46 -7.60 16.53
C GLU A 281 -31.00 -7.41 15.10
N VAL A 282 -31.07 -6.15 14.66
CA VAL A 282 -31.48 -5.77 13.31
C VAL A 282 -30.32 -5.04 12.65
N SER A 283 -29.92 -5.49 11.47
CA SER A 283 -28.77 -4.95 10.75
C SER A 283 -28.94 -5.08 9.24
N MET A 284 -28.14 -4.35 8.47
CA MET A 284 -28.07 -4.45 7.02
C MET A 284 -27.39 -5.75 6.58
N ARG A 285 -26.22 -6.05 7.15
CA ARG A 285 -25.35 -7.17 6.74
C ARG A 285 -24.57 -7.82 7.88
N LEU A 286 -24.67 -7.31 9.10
CA LEU A 286 -24.03 -7.95 10.25
C LEU A 286 -24.70 -9.31 10.49
N GLY A 287 -23.87 -10.31 10.75
CA GLY A 287 -24.31 -11.67 10.93
C GLY A 287 -23.26 -12.48 11.65
N PRO A 288 -23.60 -13.71 12.04
CA PRO A 288 -22.66 -14.58 12.73
C PRO A 288 -21.39 -14.79 11.89
N SER A 289 -20.27 -14.86 12.58
CA SER A 289 -18.97 -15.18 12.01
C SER A 289 -18.49 -16.52 12.55
N SER A 290 -17.88 -17.31 11.67
CA SER A 290 -17.28 -18.59 12.04
C SER A 290 -16.19 -18.39 13.09
N ASN A 291 -16.02 -19.37 13.99
CA ASN A 291 -15.01 -19.33 15.06
C ASN A 291 -15.11 -18.14 16.04
N CYS A 292 -16.22 -17.39 16.05
CA CYS A 292 -16.44 -16.29 16.98
C CYS A 292 -17.72 -16.48 17.81
N ARG A 293 -17.76 -15.87 19.00
CA ARG A 293 -18.99 -15.73 19.78
C ARG A 293 -19.70 -14.45 19.39
N THR A 294 -20.89 -14.54 18.81
CA THR A 294 -21.74 -13.38 18.53
C THR A 294 -22.63 -13.04 19.72
N VAL A 295 -22.67 -11.77 20.10
CA VAL A 295 -23.55 -11.21 21.13
C VAL A 295 -24.42 -10.15 20.49
N SER A 296 -25.73 -10.34 20.52
CA SER A 296 -26.69 -9.37 19.99
C SER A 296 -27.18 -8.40 21.05
N TYR A 297 -27.57 -7.19 20.64
CA TYR A 297 -28.25 -6.22 21.51
C TYR A 297 -29.48 -5.60 20.82
N PRO A 298 -30.52 -5.26 21.59
CA PRO A 298 -31.76 -4.73 21.03
C PRO A 298 -31.57 -3.31 20.51
N VAL A 299 -32.30 -2.98 19.45
CA VAL A 299 -32.36 -1.66 18.82
C VAL A 299 -33.83 -1.22 18.67
N PRO A 300 -34.13 0.10 18.71
CA PRO A 300 -35.50 0.59 18.75
C PRO A 300 -36.19 0.64 17.37
N TYR A 301 -35.69 -0.07 16.37
CA TYR A 301 -36.19 -0.07 15.00
C TYR A 301 -36.25 -1.50 14.43
N GLY A 302 -37.14 -1.72 13.46
CA GLY A 302 -37.28 -3.00 12.76
C GLY A 302 -36.57 -3.02 11.40
N GLN A 303 -36.63 -4.18 10.72
CA GLN A 303 -36.02 -4.39 9.40
C GLN A 303 -36.54 -3.41 8.34
N GLU A 304 -37.81 -3.00 8.43
CA GLU A 304 -38.42 -2.02 7.52
C GLU A 304 -37.65 -0.69 7.45
N THR A 305 -37.10 -0.23 8.58
CA THR A 305 -36.26 0.99 8.61
C THR A 305 -34.97 0.79 7.84
N VAL A 306 -34.36 -0.39 7.95
CA VAL A 306 -33.12 -0.74 7.25
C VAL A 306 -33.39 -0.84 5.74
N ASP A 307 -34.47 -1.50 5.36
CA ASP A 307 -34.88 -1.66 3.96
C ASP A 307 -35.18 -0.29 3.32
N MET A 308 -35.90 0.60 4.02
CA MET A 308 -36.15 1.97 3.57
C MET A 308 -34.87 2.78 3.36
N LEU A 309 -33.85 2.60 4.21
CA LEU A 309 -32.56 3.26 4.05
C LEU A 309 -31.81 2.73 2.81
N MET A 310 -31.90 1.43 2.53
CA MET A 310 -31.31 0.82 1.34
C MET A 310 -31.98 1.30 0.04
N ASP A 311 -33.31 1.39 0.02
CA ASP A 311 -34.06 1.80 -1.18
C ASP A 311 -33.77 3.24 -1.62
N LYS A 312 -33.51 4.15 -0.65
CA LYS A 312 -33.16 5.56 -0.96
C LYS A 312 -31.87 5.71 -1.77
N HIS A 313 -30.99 4.71 -1.81
CA HIS A 313 -29.81 4.76 -2.67
C HIS A 313 -30.17 4.68 -4.16
N ALA A 314 -31.23 3.94 -4.51
CA ALA A 314 -31.75 3.90 -5.88
C ALA A 314 -32.42 5.23 -6.26
N ASP A 315 -33.14 5.86 -5.33
CA ASP A 315 -33.76 7.17 -5.56
C ASP A 315 -32.72 8.29 -5.77
N ASN A 316 -31.56 8.20 -5.12
CA ASN A 316 -30.46 9.14 -5.35
C ASN A 316 -29.92 9.11 -6.80
N LEU A 317 -30.00 7.96 -7.49
CA LEU A 317 -29.65 7.87 -8.91
C LEU A 317 -30.70 8.56 -9.78
N ARG A 318 -31.98 8.44 -9.42
CA ARG A 318 -33.09 9.13 -10.10
C ARG A 318 -33.06 10.65 -9.86
N ALA A 319 -32.53 11.08 -8.73
CA ALA A 319 -32.44 12.49 -8.31
C ALA A 319 -31.46 13.34 -9.15
N ALA A 320 -30.67 12.75 -10.05
CA ALA A 320 -29.75 13.48 -10.92
C ALA A 320 -30.49 14.48 -11.84
N THR A 321 -31.74 14.19 -12.18
CA THR A 321 -32.62 15.00 -13.05
C THR A 321 -33.36 16.12 -12.31
N LEU A 322 -33.28 16.17 -10.97
CA LEU A 322 -33.97 17.17 -10.15
C LEU A 322 -33.25 18.53 -10.17
N PRO A 323 -33.99 19.65 -9.95
CA PRO A 323 -33.39 20.96 -9.73
C PRO A 323 -32.37 20.95 -8.58
N LEU A 324 -31.33 21.78 -8.68
CA LEU A 324 -30.20 21.80 -7.74
C LEU A 324 -30.63 21.89 -6.27
N VAL A 325 -31.61 22.76 -5.96
CA VAL A 325 -32.09 22.98 -4.58
C VAL A 325 -32.77 21.72 -4.04
N GLU A 326 -33.64 21.09 -4.82
CA GLU A 326 -34.35 19.88 -4.42
C GLU A 326 -33.37 18.72 -4.22
N ARG A 327 -32.40 18.57 -5.12
CA ARG A 327 -31.31 17.61 -5.00
C ARG A 327 -30.48 17.81 -3.73
N MET A 328 -30.19 19.06 -3.37
CA MET A 328 -29.48 19.38 -2.12
C MET A 328 -30.33 19.05 -0.88
N THR A 329 -31.62 19.39 -0.90
CA THR A 329 -32.55 19.09 0.20
C THR A 329 -32.70 17.58 0.41
N GLN A 330 -32.89 16.80 -0.67
CA GLN A 330 -32.96 15.35 -0.58
C GLN A 330 -31.66 14.73 -0.06
N ARG A 331 -30.50 15.18 -0.55
CA ARG A 331 -29.19 14.73 -0.02
C ARG A 331 -29.03 15.02 1.46
N MET A 332 -29.41 16.21 1.90
CA MET A 332 -29.33 16.59 3.32
C MET A 332 -30.25 15.72 4.18
N ALA A 333 -31.50 15.49 3.73
CA ALA A 333 -32.43 14.61 4.41
C ALA A 333 -31.90 13.16 4.49
N ASN A 334 -31.26 12.67 3.44
CA ASN A 334 -30.66 11.33 3.42
C ASN A 334 -29.48 11.23 4.39
N ILE A 335 -28.58 12.22 4.41
CA ILE A 335 -27.47 12.29 5.37
C ILE A 335 -28.01 12.32 6.81
N GLN A 336 -29.05 13.11 7.09
CA GLN A 336 -29.67 13.17 8.41
C GLN A 336 -30.29 11.83 8.84
N ASN A 337 -31.01 11.15 7.94
CA ASN A 337 -31.62 9.84 8.23
C ASN A 337 -30.56 8.78 8.55
N VAL A 338 -29.53 8.67 7.71
CA VAL A 338 -28.41 7.72 7.93
C VAL A 338 -27.67 8.07 9.21
N SER A 339 -27.37 9.35 9.44
CA SER A 339 -26.67 9.78 10.66
C SER A 339 -27.48 9.50 11.93
N SER A 340 -28.81 9.69 11.87
CA SER A 340 -29.69 9.36 13.00
C SER A 340 -29.74 7.86 13.25
N PHE A 341 -29.85 7.04 12.20
CA PHE A 341 -29.82 5.59 12.30
C PHE A 341 -28.52 5.10 12.96
N ILE A 342 -27.36 5.58 12.48
CA ILE A 342 -26.05 5.22 13.04
C ILE A 342 -25.97 5.65 14.51
N LEU A 343 -26.36 6.88 14.84
CA LEU A 343 -26.30 7.37 16.22
C LEU A 343 -27.22 6.58 17.15
N THR A 344 -28.46 6.29 16.76
CA THR A 344 -29.39 5.49 17.55
C THR A 344 -28.86 4.07 17.78
N THR A 345 -28.20 3.49 16.79
CA THR A 345 -27.56 2.17 16.90
C THR A 345 -26.39 2.19 17.89
N ALA A 346 -25.56 3.24 17.84
CA ALA A 346 -24.48 3.47 18.78
C ALA A 346 -24.99 3.69 20.21
N GLU A 347 -25.98 4.57 20.40
CA GLU A 347 -26.61 4.84 21.70
C GLU A 347 -27.19 3.57 22.33
N SER A 348 -27.84 2.72 21.52
CA SER A 348 -28.43 1.46 21.98
C SER A 348 -27.40 0.48 22.54
N LEU A 349 -26.17 0.46 21.98
CA LEU A 349 -25.07 -0.32 22.52
C LEU A 349 -24.43 0.34 23.75
N LEU A 350 -24.04 1.61 23.62
CA LEU A 350 -23.29 2.32 24.66
C LEU A 350 -24.08 2.45 25.97
N PHE A 351 -25.41 2.60 25.92
CA PHE A 351 -26.24 2.71 27.11
C PHE A 351 -26.95 1.40 27.50
N ASN A 352 -26.58 0.27 26.90
CA ASN A 352 -26.97 -1.04 27.41
C ASN A 352 -26.07 -1.41 28.61
N THR A 353 -26.41 -0.87 29.79
CA THR A 353 -25.58 -1.01 31.01
C THR A 353 -25.27 -2.46 31.33
N THR A 354 -26.24 -3.38 31.20
CA THR A 354 -26.04 -4.81 31.45
C THR A 354 -24.99 -5.40 30.53
N LEU A 355 -25.04 -5.07 29.23
CA LEU A 355 -24.07 -5.56 28.26
C LEU A 355 -22.69 -4.93 28.47
N ILE A 356 -22.60 -3.61 28.64
CA ILE A 356 -21.32 -2.92 28.87
C ILE A 356 -20.63 -3.45 30.14
N THR A 357 -21.35 -3.58 31.26
CA THR A 357 -20.80 -4.17 32.49
C THR A 357 -20.37 -5.63 32.30
N SER A 358 -21.12 -6.41 31.51
CA SER A 358 -20.72 -7.77 31.15
C SER A 358 -19.43 -7.79 30.30
N LEU A 359 -19.25 -6.84 29.38
CA LEU A 359 -18.04 -6.71 28.58
C LEU A 359 -16.83 -6.29 29.43
N GLU A 360 -17.02 -5.36 30.37
CA GLU A 360 -15.99 -4.94 31.34
C GLU A 360 -15.47 -6.13 32.16
N GLN A 361 -16.36 -7.05 32.58
CA GLN A 361 -16.00 -8.22 33.40
C GLN A 361 -15.28 -9.34 32.64
N GLN A 362 -15.30 -9.31 31.31
CA GLN A 362 -14.73 -10.36 30.48
C GLN A 362 -13.22 -10.22 30.24
N GLY A 363 -12.60 -9.09 30.60
CA GLY A 363 -11.15 -8.91 30.51
C GLY A 363 -10.60 -9.08 29.10
N PHE A 364 -11.08 -8.27 28.16
CA PHE A 364 -10.57 -8.24 26.79
C PHE A 364 -9.16 -7.62 26.72
N ASP A 365 -8.37 -8.05 25.74
CA ASP A 365 -7.00 -7.56 25.53
C ASP A 365 -6.93 -6.37 24.56
N ALA A 366 -7.88 -6.27 23.63
CA ALA A 366 -7.99 -5.19 22.66
C ALA A 366 -9.42 -5.11 22.07
N VAL A 367 -9.72 -4.00 21.39
CA VAL A 367 -10.91 -3.85 20.54
C VAL A 367 -10.51 -3.73 19.07
N LEU A 368 -11.10 -4.56 18.20
CA LEU A 368 -11.06 -4.38 16.75
C LEU A 368 -12.35 -3.68 16.27
N THR A 369 -12.22 -2.56 15.58
CA THR A 369 -13.37 -1.74 15.15
C THR A 369 -13.10 -1.02 13.83
N ASP A 370 -14.16 -0.61 13.13
CA ASP A 370 -14.06 0.46 12.13
C ASP A 370 -14.34 1.81 12.81
N PRO A 371 -13.43 2.80 12.75
CA PRO A 371 -13.53 4.07 13.47
C PRO A 371 -14.47 5.09 12.83
N LEU A 372 -15.04 4.84 11.65
CA LEU A 372 -15.98 5.77 11.02
C LEU A 372 -17.18 6.04 11.94
N VAL A 373 -17.63 5.00 12.64
CA VAL A 373 -18.58 5.10 13.76
C VAL A 373 -17.81 4.88 15.07
N PRO A 374 -17.72 5.88 15.96
CA PRO A 374 -16.79 5.84 17.09
C PRO A 374 -17.24 4.94 18.25
N THR A 375 -18.25 4.11 18.07
CA THR A 375 -18.78 3.24 19.14
C THR A 375 -17.72 2.31 19.72
N GLY A 376 -16.94 1.64 18.85
CA GLY A 376 -15.92 0.70 19.30
C GLY A 376 -14.76 1.36 20.05
N ILE A 377 -14.30 2.53 19.59
CA ILE A 377 -13.23 3.29 20.27
C ILE A 377 -13.70 3.86 21.61
N LEU A 378 -14.97 4.27 21.73
CA LEU A 378 -15.54 4.74 22.99
C LEU A 378 -15.62 3.61 24.01
N ILE A 379 -16.02 2.41 23.57
CA ILE A 379 -15.98 1.20 24.40
C ILE A 379 -14.53 0.89 24.80
N ALA A 380 -13.57 0.91 23.87
CA ALA A 380 -12.16 0.69 24.18
C ALA A 380 -11.65 1.63 25.28
N ARG A 381 -11.95 2.93 25.17
CA ARG A 381 -11.61 3.95 26.17
C ARG A 381 -12.26 3.67 27.53
N ARG A 382 -13.55 3.32 27.55
CA ARG A 382 -14.31 2.98 28.77
C ARG A 382 -13.75 1.75 29.49
N LEU A 383 -13.35 0.73 28.72
CA LEU A 383 -12.78 -0.52 29.25
C LEU A 383 -11.29 -0.38 29.59
N GLY A 384 -10.63 0.70 29.17
CA GLY A 384 -9.19 0.91 29.40
C GLY A 384 -8.30 -0.04 28.59
N ILE A 385 -8.74 -0.43 27.38
CA ILE A 385 -8.03 -1.39 26.52
C ILE A 385 -7.66 -0.76 25.17
N PRO A 386 -6.55 -1.19 24.54
CA PRO A 386 -6.10 -0.62 23.27
C PRO A 386 -7.06 -0.93 22.12
N SER A 387 -7.17 -0.01 21.15
CA SER A 387 -7.96 -0.20 19.93
C SER A 387 -7.08 -0.45 18.70
N VAL A 388 -7.56 -1.35 17.84
CA VAL A 388 -7.07 -1.61 16.48
C VAL A 388 -8.17 -1.19 15.52
N CYS A 389 -7.87 -0.24 14.65
CA CYS A 389 -8.85 0.35 13.75
C CYS A 389 -8.64 -0.07 12.31
N LEU A 390 -9.60 -0.76 11.71
CA LEU A 390 -9.59 -1.12 10.29
C LEU A 390 -10.44 -0.13 9.49
N LEU A 391 -9.86 0.60 8.53
CA LEU A 391 -10.58 1.64 7.79
C LEU A 391 -10.02 1.89 6.39
N ARG A 392 -10.87 2.43 5.49
CA ARG A 392 -10.41 3.03 4.23
C ARG A 392 -9.89 4.47 4.42
N GLY A 393 -10.43 5.16 5.41
CA GLY A 393 -10.19 6.55 5.76
C GLY A 393 -11.47 7.20 6.26
N ILE A 394 -11.38 8.26 7.05
CA ILE A 394 -12.52 9.08 7.43
C ILE A 394 -12.64 10.21 6.40
N PRO A 395 -13.80 10.47 5.78
CA PRO A 395 -13.89 11.38 4.64
C PRO A 395 -13.39 12.81 4.84
N CYS A 396 -13.31 13.28 6.09
CA CYS A 396 -12.77 14.60 6.43
C CYS A 396 -11.33 14.54 6.96
N GLY A 397 -10.66 13.39 6.84
CA GLY A 397 -9.26 13.17 7.22
C GLY A 397 -9.00 13.02 8.72
N LEU A 398 -10.04 12.76 9.52
CA LEU A 398 -9.92 12.72 10.98
C LEU A 398 -8.98 11.62 11.48
N ASP A 399 -8.91 10.49 10.77
CA ASP A 399 -7.95 9.40 11.05
C ASP A 399 -6.50 9.89 10.97
N LEU A 400 -6.17 10.66 9.92
CA LEU A 400 -4.85 11.23 9.74
C LEU A 400 -4.55 12.32 10.75
N ALA A 401 -5.52 13.19 11.01
CA ALA A 401 -5.37 14.25 11.99
C ALA A 401 -5.14 13.67 13.40
N SER A 402 -5.89 12.63 13.78
CA SER A 402 -5.80 11.98 15.10
C SER A 402 -4.49 11.19 15.24
N ALA A 403 -4.00 10.59 14.17
CA ALA A 403 -2.67 9.97 14.14
C ALA A 403 -1.51 11.00 14.06
N ALA A 404 -1.82 12.30 13.91
CA ALA A 404 -0.90 13.37 13.53
C ALA A 404 -0.11 13.09 12.23
N CYS A 405 -0.66 12.25 11.34
CA CYS A 405 -0.04 11.86 10.09
C CYS A 405 0.01 13.02 9.09
N PRO A 406 1.17 13.33 8.48
CA PRO A 406 1.25 14.41 7.50
C PRO A 406 0.37 14.12 6.27
N SER A 407 -0.39 15.12 5.85
CA SER A 407 -1.19 15.08 4.62
C SER A 407 -1.01 16.39 3.86
N PRO A 408 0.09 16.56 3.09
CA PRO A 408 0.37 17.83 2.42
C PRO A 408 -0.60 18.10 1.26
N PRO A 409 -1.37 19.21 1.28
CA PRO A 409 -2.36 19.50 0.24
C PRO A 409 -1.74 19.86 -1.13
N SER A 410 -0.42 19.98 -1.22
CA SER A 410 0.31 20.26 -2.45
C SER A 410 0.29 19.08 -3.43
N TYR A 411 0.22 17.84 -2.94
CA TYR A 411 0.22 16.63 -3.76
C TYR A 411 -0.70 15.51 -3.24
N VAL A 412 -1.15 15.56 -1.98
CA VAL A 412 -2.14 14.59 -1.47
C VAL A 412 -3.55 15.13 -1.78
N PRO A 413 -4.32 14.50 -2.68
CA PRO A 413 -5.66 14.94 -3.00
C PRO A 413 -6.62 14.68 -1.83
N ARG A 414 -7.49 15.66 -1.57
CA ARG A 414 -8.56 15.57 -0.57
C ARG A 414 -9.71 14.69 -1.05
N PHE A 415 -10.39 14.07 -0.09
CA PHE A 415 -11.58 13.27 -0.37
C PHE A 415 -12.64 14.13 -1.08
N PHE A 416 -13.39 13.49 -1.96
CA PHE A 416 -14.44 14.03 -2.82
C PHE A 416 -13.99 15.05 -3.87
N THR A 417 -12.69 15.25 -4.06
CA THR A 417 -12.18 16.16 -5.10
C THR A 417 -12.05 15.50 -6.48
N LYS A 418 -11.93 14.17 -6.54
CA LYS A 418 -11.57 13.42 -7.76
C LYS A 418 -10.24 13.88 -8.37
N TYR A 419 -9.38 14.51 -7.59
CA TYR A 419 -8.06 14.91 -8.05
C TYR A 419 -7.05 13.76 -7.94
N THR A 420 -5.99 13.84 -8.73
CA THR A 420 -4.85 12.90 -8.65
C THR A 420 -3.73 13.53 -7.84
N HIS A 421 -2.66 12.79 -7.57
CA HIS A 421 -1.44 13.34 -6.98
C HIS A 421 -0.73 14.36 -7.89
N SER A 422 -0.97 14.29 -9.20
CA SER A 422 -0.52 15.29 -10.17
C SER A 422 -1.64 16.30 -10.42
N MET A 423 -1.57 17.42 -9.69
CA MET A 423 -2.54 18.51 -9.76
C MET A 423 -1.99 19.73 -10.50
N SER A 424 -2.79 20.25 -11.43
CA SER A 424 -2.61 21.59 -11.98
C SER A 424 -2.75 22.66 -10.89
N PHE A 425 -2.28 23.88 -11.15
CA PHE A 425 -2.39 24.97 -10.17
C PHE A 425 -3.83 25.22 -9.69
N PRO A 426 -4.87 25.30 -10.56
CA PRO A 426 -6.26 25.43 -10.09
C PRO A 426 -6.74 24.26 -9.24
N GLN A 427 -6.36 23.02 -9.59
CA GLN A 427 -6.69 21.85 -8.78
C GLN A 427 -6.03 21.92 -7.41
N ARG A 428 -4.76 22.34 -7.32
CA ARG A 428 -4.08 22.56 -6.03
C ARG A 428 -4.76 23.65 -5.21
N VAL A 429 -5.18 24.76 -5.83
CA VAL A 429 -5.96 25.80 -5.12
C VAL A 429 -7.24 25.21 -4.55
N GLY A 430 -8.01 24.46 -5.34
CA GLY A 430 -9.21 23.77 -4.87
C GLY A 430 -8.91 22.78 -3.74
N ASN A 431 -7.83 22.00 -3.86
CA ASN A 431 -7.42 21.03 -2.86
C ASN A 431 -7.05 21.68 -1.53
N VAL A 432 -6.34 22.82 -1.56
CA VAL A 432 -6.03 23.61 -0.37
C VAL A 432 -7.30 24.17 0.25
N LEU A 433 -8.22 24.72 -0.54
CA LEU A 433 -9.49 25.25 -0.02
C LEU A 433 -10.31 24.16 0.69
N VAL A 434 -10.39 22.95 0.11
CA VAL A 434 -11.05 21.81 0.77
C VAL A 434 -10.34 21.46 2.08
N SER A 435 -9.01 21.39 2.09
CA SER A 435 -8.24 21.08 3.31
C SER A 435 -8.45 22.09 4.46
N LEU A 436 -8.77 23.35 4.14
CA LEU A 436 -9.06 24.39 5.14
C LEU A 436 -10.48 24.25 5.73
N VAL A 437 -11.41 23.68 4.96
CA VAL A 437 -12.83 23.53 5.34
C VAL A 437 -13.09 22.17 6.02
N GLU A 438 -12.31 21.14 5.68
CA GLU A 438 -12.40 19.78 6.22
C GLU A 438 -12.53 19.70 7.76
N PRO A 439 -11.71 20.40 8.57
CA PRO A 439 -11.81 20.30 10.03
C PRO A 439 -13.15 20.80 10.58
N LEU A 440 -13.72 21.86 9.98
CA LEU A 440 -15.03 22.36 10.35
C LEU A 440 -16.12 21.34 9.99
N LEU A 441 -16.04 20.73 8.81
CA LEU A 441 -16.97 19.68 8.39
C LEU A 441 -16.86 18.44 9.28
N CYS A 442 -15.66 18.02 9.67
CA CYS A 442 -15.45 16.95 10.65
C CYS A 442 -16.16 17.27 11.96
N ARG A 443 -15.97 18.47 12.51
CA ARG A 443 -16.59 18.86 13.78
C ARG A 443 -18.11 18.81 13.70
N LEU A 444 -18.71 19.24 12.58
CA LEU A 444 -20.15 19.16 12.38
C LEU A 444 -20.65 17.72 12.25
N LEU A 445 -19.88 16.85 11.56
CA LEU A 445 -20.19 15.44 11.39
C LEU A 445 -20.19 14.68 12.72
N TYR A 446 -19.20 14.95 13.57
CA TYR A 446 -19.02 14.26 14.85
C TYR A 446 -19.63 14.97 16.06
N LEU A 447 -20.22 16.17 15.93
CA LEU A 447 -20.78 16.94 17.04
C LEU A 447 -21.74 16.13 17.94
N ARG A 448 -22.62 15.33 17.32
CA ARG A 448 -23.57 14.48 18.08
C ARG A 448 -22.87 13.30 18.75
N PHE A 449 -21.77 12.81 18.17
CA PHE A 449 -20.93 11.79 18.77
C PHE A 449 -20.06 12.34 19.90
N ASP A 450 -19.58 13.58 19.82
CA ASP A 450 -18.88 14.25 20.94
C ASP A 450 -19.81 14.34 22.16
N GLN A 451 -21.07 14.74 21.96
CA GLN A 451 -22.08 14.77 23.03
C GLN A 451 -22.38 13.36 23.58
N LEU A 452 -22.35 12.34 22.72
CA LEU A 452 -22.53 10.96 23.12
C LEU A 452 -21.34 10.43 23.93
N ALA A 453 -20.11 10.74 23.48
CA ALA A 453 -18.86 10.40 24.15
C ALA A 453 -18.82 10.99 25.57
N ASN A 454 -19.11 12.28 25.72
CA ASN A 454 -19.14 12.94 27.03
C ASN A 454 -20.12 12.27 28.00
N ARG A 455 -21.33 11.92 27.53
CA ARG A 455 -22.34 11.25 28.38
C ARG A 455 -21.95 9.81 28.73
N PHE A 456 -21.34 9.08 27.81
CA PHE A 456 -20.98 7.68 27.99
C PHE A 456 -19.71 7.50 28.86
N LEU A 457 -18.68 8.32 28.60
CA LEU A 457 -17.41 8.26 29.32
C LEU A 457 -17.45 9.02 30.65
N GLY A 458 -18.26 10.08 30.75
CA GLY A 458 -18.25 10.99 31.91
C GLY A 458 -17.05 11.93 31.94
N GLU A 459 -16.35 12.08 30.82
CA GLU A 459 -15.19 12.94 30.61
C GLU A 459 -15.57 14.06 29.61
N ASP A 460 -14.90 15.22 29.65
CA ASP A 460 -15.08 16.28 28.65
C ASP A 460 -14.07 16.05 27.50
N VAL A 461 -14.40 15.13 26.59
CA VAL A 461 -13.50 14.63 25.53
C VAL A 461 -14.23 14.50 24.19
N GLY A 462 -13.58 14.91 23.12
CA GLY A 462 -14.11 14.76 21.75
C GLY A 462 -13.75 13.42 21.11
N VAL A 463 -14.47 13.04 20.05
CA VAL A 463 -14.16 11.85 19.25
C VAL A 463 -12.74 11.89 18.68
N ALA A 464 -12.27 13.07 18.25
CA ALA A 464 -10.92 13.25 17.74
C ALA A 464 -9.83 12.90 18.77
N GLU A 465 -10.06 13.23 20.03
CA GLU A 465 -9.15 12.93 21.13
C GLU A 465 -9.16 11.43 21.45
N VAL A 466 -10.36 10.82 21.51
CA VAL A 466 -10.49 9.37 21.70
C VAL A 466 -9.84 8.58 20.55
N LEU A 467 -9.91 9.09 19.31
CA LEU A 467 -9.24 8.49 18.16
C LEU A 467 -7.71 8.59 18.25
N ALA A 468 -7.16 9.63 18.88
CA ALA A 468 -5.71 9.80 19.04
C ALA A 468 -5.10 8.72 19.94
N ASP A 469 -5.89 8.09 20.82
CA ASP A 469 -5.49 6.94 21.65
C ASP A 469 -5.39 5.62 20.86
N THR A 470 -5.72 5.61 19.57
CA THR A 470 -5.70 4.39 18.75
C THR A 470 -4.31 3.80 18.67
N ALA A 471 -4.17 2.54 19.12
CA ALA A 471 -2.87 1.87 19.16
C ALA A 471 -2.35 1.59 17.75
N LEU A 472 -3.23 1.13 16.85
CA LEU A 472 -2.84 0.78 15.49
C LEU A 472 -3.96 1.04 14.47
N TRP A 473 -3.57 1.56 13.31
CA TRP A 473 -4.43 1.81 12.17
C TRP A 473 -4.13 0.81 11.05
N LEU A 474 -5.04 -0.12 10.82
CA LEU A 474 -5.03 -1.02 9.68
C LEU A 474 -5.74 -0.33 8.50
N LEU A 475 -4.94 0.22 7.60
CA LEU A 475 -5.41 0.93 6.42
C LEU A 475 -5.80 -0.07 5.34
N ARG A 476 -7.08 -0.13 4.96
CA ARG A 476 -7.63 -1.03 3.93
C ARG A 476 -7.25 -0.63 2.50
N TYR A 477 -6.05 -0.13 2.32
CA TYR A 477 -5.48 0.14 1.03
C TYR A 477 -3.96 0.01 1.07
N ASP A 478 -3.35 -0.09 -0.10
CA ASP A 478 -1.93 0.09 -0.36
C ASP A 478 -1.73 1.11 -1.50
N PHE A 479 -0.49 1.29 -1.96
CA PHE A 479 -0.15 2.22 -3.03
C PHE A 479 -0.40 1.70 -4.45
N THR A 480 -0.90 0.48 -4.62
CA THR A 480 -1.46 0.00 -5.89
C THR A 480 -2.86 0.56 -6.14
N LEU A 481 -3.63 0.83 -5.09
CA LEU A 481 -4.88 1.59 -5.18
C LEU A 481 -4.68 3.08 -4.90
N GLU A 482 -4.02 3.45 -3.80
CA GLU A 482 -3.87 4.83 -3.35
C GLU A 482 -2.65 5.52 -3.99
N PHE A 483 -2.56 6.85 -3.87
CA PHE A 483 -1.36 7.58 -4.24
C PHE A 483 -0.32 7.59 -3.10
N PRO A 484 0.99 7.54 -3.42
CA PRO A 484 2.05 7.62 -2.41
C PRO A 484 1.92 8.85 -1.50
N ARG A 485 2.06 8.64 -0.19
CA ARG A 485 1.98 9.69 0.83
C ARG A 485 2.68 9.27 2.13
N PRO A 486 2.98 10.22 3.04
CA PRO A 486 3.56 9.92 4.35
C PRO A 486 2.59 9.10 5.20
N LEU A 487 3.13 8.21 6.02
CA LEU A 487 2.39 7.39 6.99
C LEU A 487 3.12 7.42 8.33
N MET A 488 2.37 7.29 9.42
CA MET A 488 2.94 7.12 10.76
C MET A 488 3.31 5.65 11.01
N PRO A 489 4.27 5.35 11.91
CA PRO A 489 4.71 3.98 12.17
C PRO A 489 3.60 3.05 12.67
N ASN A 490 2.54 3.59 13.30
CA ASN A 490 1.38 2.83 13.74
C ASN A 490 0.27 2.71 12.66
N MET A 491 0.55 3.06 11.41
CA MET A 491 -0.38 2.95 10.28
C MET A 491 0.12 1.91 9.28
N VAL A 492 -0.55 0.76 9.23
CA VAL A 492 -0.14 -0.41 8.45
C VAL A 492 -1.07 -0.57 7.26
N LEU A 493 -0.50 -0.73 6.06
CA LEU A 493 -1.26 -0.97 4.83
C LEU A 493 -1.67 -2.45 4.75
N VAL A 494 -2.96 -2.70 4.60
CA VAL A 494 -3.59 -4.03 4.50
C VAL A 494 -4.65 -4.02 3.38
N GLY A 495 -4.29 -3.44 2.22
CA GLY A 495 -5.09 -3.52 1.02
C GLY A 495 -5.20 -4.97 0.53
N GLY A 496 -6.35 -5.37 -0.02
CA GLY A 496 -6.47 -6.71 -0.64
C GLY A 496 -6.74 -7.89 0.31
N ILE A 497 -7.20 -7.68 1.54
CA ILE A 497 -7.51 -8.75 2.54
C ILE A 497 -8.34 -9.93 1.99
N ASN A 498 -9.16 -9.74 0.95
CA ASN A 498 -10.00 -10.80 0.38
C ASN A 498 -9.39 -11.50 -0.84
N CYS A 499 -8.20 -11.12 -1.30
CA CYS A 499 -7.69 -11.56 -2.60
C CYS A 499 -7.45 -13.08 -2.70
N HIS A 500 -7.06 -13.69 -1.58
CA HIS A 500 -6.78 -15.13 -1.50
C HIS A 500 -8.01 -15.97 -1.12
N VAL A 501 -9.17 -15.35 -0.85
CA VAL A 501 -10.41 -16.08 -0.54
C VAL A 501 -11.00 -16.65 -1.83
N ARG A 502 -10.64 -17.89 -2.17
CA ARG A 502 -11.11 -18.60 -3.38
C ARG A 502 -11.89 -19.86 -3.04
N ASN A 503 -13.05 -20.00 -3.67
CA ASN A 503 -13.86 -21.22 -3.64
C ASN A 503 -14.12 -21.70 -5.08
N PRO A 504 -14.25 -23.01 -5.31
CA PRO A 504 -14.70 -23.53 -6.61
C PRO A 504 -16.06 -22.95 -6.99
N LEU A 505 -16.22 -22.54 -8.25
CA LEU A 505 -17.52 -22.09 -8.75
C LEU A 505 -18.53 -23.25 -8.74
N PRO A 506 -19.81 -23.00 -8.40
CA PRO A 506 -20.86 -23.98 -8.57
C PRO A 506 -20.91 -24.47 -10.03
N GLN A 507 -21.10 -25.78 -10.23
CA GLN A 507 -21.02 -26.42 -11.56
C GLN A 507 -21.91 -25.75 -12.62
N GLU A 508 -23.11 -25.30 -12.23
CA GLU A 508 -24.03 -24.59 -13.14
C GLU A 508 -23.46 -23.24 -13.60
N LEU A 509 -22.77 -22.52 -12.72
CA LEU A 509 -22.11 -21.27 -13.06
C LEU A 509 -20.88 -21.51 -13.91
N GLU A 510 -20.07 -22.50 -13.58
CA GLU A 510 -18.89 -22.90 -14.37
C GLU A 510 -19.25 -23.21 -15.82
N GLN A 511 -20.29 -24.03 -16.04
CA GLN A 511 -20.82 -24.34 -17.37
C GLN A 511 -21.34 -23.10 -18.10
N TRP A 512 -22.00 -22.19 -17.37
CA TRP A 512 -22.55 -20.98 -17.96
C TRP A 512 -21.46 -19.98 -18.36
N VAL A 513 -20.39 -19.82 -17.57
CA VAL A 513 -19.30 -18.87 -17.89
C VAL A 513 -18.29 -19.40 -18.91
N SER A 514 -18.31 -20.70 -19.17
CA SER A 514 -17.51 -21.34 -20.23
C SER A 514 -17.91 -20.81 -21.62
N GLY A 515 -16.92 -20.46 -22.45
CA GLY A 515 -17.15 -20.01 -23.83
C GLY A 515 -15.95 -19.29 -24.44
N GLU A 516 -15.93 -19.24 -25.77
CA GLU A 516 -14.81 -18.68 -26.57
C GLU A 516 -14.55 -17.19 -26.27
N HIS A 517 -15.61 -16.39 -26.17
CA HIS A 517 -15.50 -14.95 -25.95
C HIS A 517 -15.29 -14.56 -24.47
N GLY A 518 -15.36 -15.52 -23.55
CA GLY A 518 -15.33 -15.26 -22.11
C GLY A 518 -16.59 -14.54 -21.61
N PHE A 519 -16.49 -13.96 -20.42
CA PHE A 519 -17.60 -13.29 -19.75
C PHE A 519 -17.17 -12.05 -18.97
N MET A 520 -18.16 -11.27 -18.56
CA MET A 520 -18.01 -10.10 -17.72
C MET A 520 -18.81 -10.24 -16.43
N VAL A 521 -18.27 -9.65 -15.38
CA VAL A 521 -18.94 -9.54 -14.08
C VAL A 521 -19.49 -8.14 -13.95
N PHE A 522 -20.77 -7.99 -13.58
CA PHE A 522 -21.40 -6.70 -13.33
C PHE A 522 -21.99 -6.65 -11.92
N SER A 523 -21.41 -5.80 -11.07
CA SER A 523 -21.82 -5.64 -9.68
C SER A 523 -21.67 -4.19 -9.19
N LEU A 524 -22.76 -3.64 -8.66
CA LEU A 524 -22.78 -2.28 -8.09
C LEU A 524 -22.62 -2.26 -6.56
N GLY A 525 -21.94 -3.27 -6.02
CA GLY A 525 -21.68 -3.37 -4.58
C GLY A 525 -22.89 -3.91 -3.82
N SER A 526 -22.92 -3.74 -2.49
CA SER A 526 -23.95 -4.35 -1.63
C SER A 526 -25.16 -3.46 -1.38
N MET A 527 -25.00 -2.14 -1.48
CA MET A 527 -26.00 -1.13 -1.09
C MET A 527 -26.96 -0.73 -2.22
N VAL A 528 -26.68 -1.11 -3.46
CA VAL A 528 -27.55 -0.84 -4.60
C VAL A 528 -28.15 -2.16 -5.06
N ALA A 529 -29.43 -2.35 -4.75
CA ALA A 529 -30.13 -3.60 -5.06
C ALA A 529 -30.46 -3.72 -6.57
N SER A 530 -30.81 -2.61 -7.21
CA SER A 530 -31.18 -2.54 -8.63
C SER A 530 -30.93 -1.15 -9.18
N LEU A 531 -30.96 -1.04 -10.51
CA LEU A 531 -30.92 0.23 -11.23
C LEU A 531 -32.35 0.68 -11.60
N PRO A 532 -32.54 2.00 -11.82
CA PRO A 532 -33.74 2.50 -12.50
C PRO A 532 -34.00 1.76 -13.83
N GLU A 533 -35.26 1.65 -14.22
CA GLU A 533 -35.69 0.84 -15.38
C GLU A 533 -35.10 1.35 -16.69
N ASP A 534 -35.08 2.68 -16.87
CA ASP A 534 -34.48 3.38 -18.01
C ASP A 534 -32.98 3.09 -18.14
N ILE A 535 -32.23 3.14 -17.04
CA ILE A 535 -30.81 2.81 -17.02
C ILE A 535 -30.62 1.31 -17.25
N THR A 536 -31.44 0.46 -16.64
CA THR A 536 -31.39 -1.00 -16.83
C THR A 536 -31.57 -1.38 -18.29
N HIS A 537 -32.50 -0.73 -18.99
CA HIS A 537 -32.73 -0.94 -20.42
C HIS A 537 -31.50 -0.61 -21.27
N ILE A 538 -30.76 0.45 -20.96
CA ILE A 538 -29.52 0.82 -21.67
C ILE A 538 -28.49 -0.32 -21.57
N PHE A 539 -28.27 -0.88 -20.38
CA PHE A 539 -27.35 -1.99 -20.18
C PHE A 539 -27.80 -3.25 -20.92
N LEU A 540 -29.07 -3.64 -20.80
CA LEU A 540 -29.59 -4.82 -21.49
C LEU A 540 -29.48 -4.66 -23.03
N GLN A 541 -29.81 -3.49 -23.56
CA GLN A 541 -29.67 -3.21 -24.99
C GLN A 541 -28.21 -3.28 -25.45
N ALA A 542 -27.27 -2.67 -24.72
CA ALA A 542 -25.85 -2.76 -25.03
C ALA A 542 -25.34 -4.21 -24.98
N PHE A 543 -25.79 -5.00 -24.00
CA PHE A 543 -25.38 -6.40 -23.87
C PHE A 543 -25.88 -7.29 -25.02
N THR A 544 -26.95 -6.93 -25.73
CA THR A 544 -27.34 -7.66 -26.96
C THR A 544 -26.33 -7.52 -28.11
N LEU A 545 -25.46 -6.50 -28.04
CA LEU A 545 -24.56 -6.10 -29.14
C LEU A 545 -23.13 -6.58 -28.91
N ILE A 546 -22.86 -7.33 -27.84
CA ILE A 546 -21.53 -7.85 -27.51
C ILE A 546 -21.55 -9.38 -27.44
N PRO A 547 -20.46 -10.05 -27.84
CA PRO A 547 -20.39 -11.51 -27.86
C PRO A 547 -20.14 -12.15 -26.48
N GLN A 548 -19.65 -11.37 -25.51
CA GLN A 548 -19.37 -11.87 -24.16
C GLN A 548 -20.67 -12.14 -23.39
N LYS A 549 -20.59 -13.14 -22.50
CA LYS A 549 -21.62 -13.37 -21.49
C LYS A 549 -21.51 -12.34 -20.34
N VAL A 550 -22.62 -12.01 -19.68
CA VAL A 550 -22.64 -11.06 -18.56
C VAL A 550 -23.34 -11.66 -17.33
N LEU A 551 -22.59 -11.84 -16.24
CA LEU A 551 -23.16 -12.15 -14.93
C LEU A 551 -23.45 -10.86 -14.19
N TRP A 552 -24.72 -10.57 -13.95
CA TRP A 552 -25.16 -9.33 -13.33
C TRP A 552 -25.76 -9.58 -11.96
N ARG A 553 -25.10 -9.08 -10.91
CA ARG A 553 -25.68 -9.00 -9.56
C ARG A 553 -26.83 -7.98 -9.54
N TYR A 554 -28.05 -8.47 -9.43
CA TYR A 554 -29.28 -7.69 -9.49
C TYR A 554 -30.36 -8.30 -8.59
N SER A 555 -30.88 -7.49 -7.66
CA SER A 555 -31.86 -7.90 -6.64
C SER A 555 -33.25 -7.28 -6.82
N GLY A 556 -33.45 -6.46 -7.85
CA GLY A 556 -34.76 -5.89 -8.18
C GLY A 556 -35.66 -6.83 -9.01
N PRO A 557 -36.82 -6.34 -9.47
CA PRO A 557 -37.67 -7.06 -10.43
C PRO A 557 -36.91 -7.31 -11.73
N VAL A 558 -36.80 -8.59 -12.13
CA VAL A 558 -36.11 -8.99 -13.37
C VAL A 558 -36.98 -8.59 -14.57
N PRO A 559 -36.44 -7.81 -15.54
CA PRO A 559 -37.17 -7.44 -16.75
C PRO A 559 -37.54 -8.65 -17.61
N GLY A 560 -38.62 -8.58 -18.37
CA GLY A 560 -39.07 -9.68 -19.25
C GLY A 560 -38.21 -9.88 -20.51
N ASN A 561 -37.31 -8.95 -20.81
CA ASN A 561 -36.52 -8.88 -22.05
C ASN A 561 -35.00 -9.09 -21.81
N VAL A 562 -34.62 -9.89 -20.82
CA VAL A 562 -33.21 -10.20 -20.54
C VAL A 562 -32.61 -11.01 -21.71
N PRO A 563 -31.52 -10.56 -22.34
CA PRO A 563 -30.86 -11.27 -23.43
C PRO A 563 -30.27 -12.63 -22.99
N ASP A 564 -30.17 -13.59 -23.93
CA ASP A 564 -29.66 -14.95 -23.64
C ASP A 564 -28.22 -14.98 -23.10
N ASN A 565 -27.41 -13.97 -23.44
CA ASN A 565 -26.03 -13.83 -22.95
C ASN A 565 -25.95 -13.15 -21.56
N VAL A 566 -27.08 -12.79 -20.93
CA VAL A 566 -27.11 -12.13 -19.62
C VAL A 566 -27.77 -13.04 -18.59
N LYS A 567 -27.08 -13.27 -17.46
CA LYS A 567 -27.64 -13.98 -16.31
C LYS A 567 -27.68 -13.05 -15.11
N MET A 568 -28.90 -12.71 -14.66
CA MET A 568 -29.14 -11.88 -13.48
C MET A 568 -29.29 -12.75 -12.23
N MET A 569 -28.60 -12.39 -11.15
CA MET A 569 -28.61 -13.12 -9.88
C MET A 569 -28.64 -12.17 -8.69
N LYS A 570 -29.39 -12.49 -7.64
CA LYS A 570 -29.43 -11.68 -6.40
C LYS A 570 -28.05 -11.55 -5.74
N TRP A 571 -27.25 -12.61 -5.83
CA TRP A 571 -25.88 -12.65 -5.32
C TRP A 571 -25.00 -13.49 -6.26
N ILE A 572 -23.75 -13.09 -6.40
CA ILE A 572 -22.75 -13.79 -7.23
C ILE A 572 -21.47 -14.01 -6.40
N PRO A 573 -20.75 -15.13 -6.61
CA PRO A 573 -19.42 -15.33 -6.03
C PRO A 573 -18.39 -14.45 -6.76
N GLN A 574 -18.44 -13.13 -6.51
CA GLN A 574 -17.73 -12.12 -7.29
C GLN A 574 -16.22 -12.37 -7.38
N ASN A 575 -15.56 -12.63 -6.26
CA ASN A 575 -14.11 -12.87 -6.24
C ASN A 575 -13.72 -14.12 -7.05
N ASP A 576 -14.48 -15.22 -6.89
CA ASP A 576 -14.25 -16.48 -7.60
C ASP A 576 -14.48 -16.32 -9.12
N LEU A 577 -15.51 -15.56 -9.50
CA LEU A 577 -15.78 -15.23 -10.90
C LEU A 577 -14.68 -14.37 -11.52
N LEU A 578 -14.15 -13.39 -10.77
CA LEU A 578 -13.04 -12.57 -11.25
C LEU A 578 -11.74 -13.38 -11.36
N ALA A 579 -11.54 -14.37 -10.48
CA ALA A 579 -10.40 -15.29 -10.53
C ALA A 579 -10.44 -16.27 -11.72
N HIS A 580 -11.61 -16.49 -12.31
CA HIS A 580 -11.77 -17.43 -13.43
C HIS A 580 -11.13 -16.89 -14.72
N HIS A 581 -10.35 -17.73 -15.41
CA HIS A 581 -9.59 -17.39 -16.63
C HIS A 581 -10.42 -16.79 -17.78
N GLY A 582 -11.70 -17.12 -17.84
CA GLY A 582 -12.69 -16.58 -18.78
C GLY A 582 -13.15 -15.13 -18.51
N ALA A 583 -12.81 -14.53 -17.36
CA ALA A 583 -13.20 -13.15 -17.06
C ALA A 583 -12.48 -12.16 -18.00
N ARG A 584 -13.24 -11.21 -18.57
CA ARG A 584 -12.74 -10.21 -19.53
C ARG A 584 -12.80 -8.79 -19.02
N ALA A 585 -13.89 -8.43 -18.34
CA ALA A 585 -14.04 -7.13 -17.74
C ALA A 585 -14.92 -7.18 -16.48
N PHE A 586 -14.69 -6.22 -15.59
CA PHE A 586 -15.47 -6.01 -14.39
C PHE A 586 -16.19 -4.66 -14.45
N LEU A 587 -17.51 -4.70 -14.58
CA LEU A 587 -18.36 -3.51 -14.45
C LEU A 587 -18.65 -3.31 -12.96
N THR A 588 -18.15 -2.22 -12.39
CA THR A 588 -18.10 -2.03 -10.94
C THR A 588 -18.48 -0.63 -10.51
N HIS A 589 -19.19 -0.51 -9.39
CA HIS A 589 -19.38 0.78 -8.72
C HIS A 589 -18.11 1.40 -8.11
N SER A 590 -16.94 0.75 -8.21
CA SER A 590 -15.66 1.26 -7.68
C SER A 590 -15.56 1.32 -6.15
N GLY A 591 -16.30 0.46 -5.44
CA GLY A 591 -16.08 0.23 -4.02
C GLY A 591 -14.75 -0.49 -3.75
N THR A 592 -14.05 -0.10 -2.69
CA THR A 592 -12.67 -0.55 -2.40
C THR A 592 -12.47 -2.07 -2.46
N HIS A 593 -13.35 -2.89 -1.86
CA HIS A 593 -13.19 -4.35 -1.89
C HIS A 593 -13.24 -4.92 -3.32
N GLY A 594 -14.27 -4.53 -4.09
CA GLY A 594 -14.40 -5.01 -5.47
C GLY A 594 -13.25 -4.57 -6.36
N LEU A 595 -12.70 -3.36 -6.13
CA LEU A 595 -11.51 -2.91 -6.85
C LEU A 595 -10.30 -3.80 -6.55
N TYR A 596 -10.07 -4.18 -5.29
CA TYR A 596 -9.01 -5.14 -4.97
C TYR A 596 -9.25 -6.50 -5.60
N GLU A 597 -10.47 -7.04 -5.56
CA GLU A 597 -10.78 -8.31 -6.24
C GLU A 597 -10.47 -8.25 -7.74
N GLY A 598 -10.81 -7.15 -8.41
CA GLY A 598 -10.49 -6.94 -9.82
C GLY A 598 -8.98 -6.77 -10.09
N VAL A 599 -8.25 -6.02 -9.24
CA VAL A 599 -6.79 -5.86 -9.36
C VAL A 599 -6.09 -7.19 -9.09
N CYS A 600 -6.49 -7.91 -8.04
CA CYS A 600 -5.95 -9.22 -7.67
C CYS A 600 -6.11 -10.26 -8.76
N HIS A 601 -7.21 -10.25 -9.52
CA HIS A 601 -7.37 -11.20 -10.62
C HIS A 601 -7.04 -10.61 -11.99
N ALA A 602 -6.37 -9.45 -12.02
CA ALA A 602 -5.93 -8.76 -13.22
C ALA A 602 -7.05 -8.56 -14.26
N VAL A 603 -8.24 -8.14 -13.81
CA VAL A 603 -9.42 -7.93 -14.66
C VAL A 603 -9.60 -6.43 -14.92
N PRO A 604 -9.54 -5.97 -16.19
CA PRO A 604 -9.84 -4.57 -16.56
C PRO A 604 -11.25 -4.15 -16.15
N MET A 605 -11.45 -2.85 -15.89
CA MET A 605 -12.69 -2.37 -15.25
C MET A 605 -13.42 -1.28 -16.04
N VAL A 606 -14.75 -1.39 -16.09
CA VAL A 606 -15.63 -0.23 -16.36
C VAL A 606 -16.19 0.23 -15.03
N MET A 607 -15.81 1.44 -14.63
CA MET A 607 -16.07 2.01 -13.31
C MET A 607 -17.25 2.98 -13.37
N LEU A 608 -18.30 2.68 -12.62
CA LEU A 608 -19.58 3.38 -12.56
C LEU A 608 -19.82 3.92 -11.14
N PRO A 609 -19.02 4.89 -10.66
CA PRO A 609 -19.10 5.36 -9.28
C PRO A 609 -20.45 6.03 -9.00
N LEU A 610 -21.05 5.72 -7.85
CA LEU A 610 -22.39 6.17 -7.47
C LEU A 610 -22.36 7.20 -6.35
N PHE A 611 -21.65 6.92 -5.26
CA PHE A 611 -21.58 7.80 -4.08
C PHE A 611 -20.38 7.47 -3.18
N GLY A 612 -20.19 8.26 -2.12
CA GLY A 612 -19.12 8.03 -1.15
C GLY A 612 -17.73 8.19 -1.78
N ASP A 613 -16.81 7.31 -1.39
CA ASP A 613 -15.41 7.26 -1.85
C ASP A 613 -15.26 6.73 -3.29
N GLN A 614 -16.33 6.19 -3.88
CA GLN A 614 -16.28 5.52 -5.18
C GLN A 614 -15.73 6.39 -6.33
N PRO A 615 -16.11 7.67 -6.50
CA PRO A 615 -15.56 8.49 -7.60
C PRO A 615 -14.06 8.73 -7.47
N ASP A 616 -13.57 8.86 -6.25
CA ASP A 616 -12.15 9.05 -5.93
C ASP A 616 -11.35 7.77 -6.17
N ASN A 617 -11.90 6.61 -5.80
CA ASN A 617 -11.30 5.31 -6.09
C ASN A 617 -11.25 5.03 -7.59
N ALA A 618 -12.34 5.35 -8.30
CA ALA A 618 -12.42 5.21 -9.75
C ALA A 618 -11.34 6.03 -10.45
N GLN A 619 -11.16 7.30 -10.03
CA GLN A 619 -10.13 8.16 -10.58
C GLN A 619 -8.71 7.64 -10.33
N ARG A 620 -8.45 7.07 -9.15
CA ARG A 620 -7.14 6.48 -8.82
C ARG A 620 -6.78 5.36 -9.77
N LEU A 621 -7.68 4.39 -9.95
CA LEU A 621 -7.42 3.28 -10.87
C LEU A 621 -7.41 3.71 -12.34
N ALA A 622 -8.28 4.63 -12.75
CA ALA A 622 -8.26 5.17 -14.10
C ALA A 622 -6.93 5.86 -14.42
N SER A 623 -6.36 6.61 -13.46
CA SER A 623 -5.03 7.23 -13.63
C SER A 623 -3.88 6.23 -13.79
N LYS A 624 -4.09 4.97 -13.36
CA LYS A 624 -3.17 3.84 -13.52
C LYS A 624 -3.45 3.01 -14.78
N GLY A 625 -4.42 3.43 -15.60
CA GLY A 625 -4.74 2.79 -16.87
C GLY A 625 -5.43 1.43 -16.75
N VAL A 626 -6.04 1.10 -15.61
CA VAL A 626 -6.67 -0.23 -15.39
C VAL A 626 -8.18 -0.25 -15.67
N GLY A 627 -8.75 0.88 -16.08
CA GLY A 627 -10.15 0.94 -16.47
C GLY A 627 -10.63 2.32 -16.92
N VAL A 628 -11.89 2.35 -17.38
CA VAL A 628 -12.58 3.56 -17.86
C VAL A 628 -13.65 3.96 -16.85
N VAL A 629 -13.80 5.26 -16.60
CA VAL A 629 -14.85 5.80 -15.71
C VAL A 629 -16.01 6.32 -16.55
N LEU A 630 -17.23 5.88 -16.25
CA LEU A 630 -18.46 6.39 -16.84
C LEU A 630 -19.36 7.02 -15.78
N ASP A 631 -20.02 8.11 -16.14
CA ASP A 631 -21.09 8.67 -15.32
C ASP A 631 -22.40 7.95 -15.65
N ILE A 632 -22.89 7.16 -14.69
CA ILE A 632 -24.11 6.37 -14.86
C ILE A 632 -25.34 7.22 -15.16
N ASN A 633 -25.36 8.49 -14.75
CA ASN A 633 -26.50 9.39 -14.98
C ASN A 633 -26.56 9.95 -16.41
N HIS A 634 -25.45 9.85 -17.14
CA HIS A 634 -25.32 10.35 -18.52
C HIS A 634 -24.91 9.22 -19.48
N ILE A 635 -25.06 7.96 -19.05
CA ILE A 635 -24.69 6.80 -19.85
C ILE A 635 -25.67 6.58 -21.00
N THR A 636 -25.16 6.13 -22.14
CA THR A 636 -25.94 5.72 -23.31
C THR A 636 -25.45 4.36 -23.78
N VAL A 637 -26.18 3.73 -24.70
CA VAL A 637 -25.77 2.45 -25.29
C VAL A 637 -24.42 2.59 -25.97
N GLU A 638 -24.21 3.68 -26.71
CA GLU A 638 -22.98 3.96 -27.46
C GLU A 638 -21.78 4.17 -26.53
N THR A 639 -21.94 4.98 -25.49
CA THR A 639 -20.85 5.27 -24.54
C THR A 639 -20.46 4.04 -23.72
N LEU A 640 -21.44 3.20 -23.36
CA LEU A 640 -21.20 1.92 -22.71
C LEU A 640 -20.47 0.94 -23.64
N LEU A 641 -20.93 0.78 -24.89
CA LEU A 641 -20.27 -0.09 -25.87
C LEU A 641 -18.84 0.33 -26.14
N GLN A 642 -18.59 1.63 -26.31
CA GLN A 642 -17.24 2.16 -26.49
C GLN A 642 -16.34 1.84 -25.29
N ALA A 643 -16.84 2.01 -24.06
CA ALA A 643 -16.06 1.69 -22.86
C ALA A 643 -15.77 0.19 -22.74
N LEU A 644 -16.74 -0.67 -23.07
CA LEU A 644 -16.57 -2.13 -23.08
C LEU A 644 -15.55 -2.56 -24.13
N ASP A 645 -15.65 -2.03 -25.35
CA ASP A 645 -14.68 -2.28 -26.42
C ASP A 645 -13.26 -1.85 -26.01
N GLU A 646 -13.11 -0.65 -25.44
CA GLU A 646 -11.83 -0.16 -24.91
C GLU A 646 -11.25 -1.14 -23.87
N VAL A 647 -11.98 -1.50 -22.82
CA VAL A 647 -11.38 -2.33 -21.76
C VAL A 647 -11.16 -3.79 -22.15
N VAL A 648 -11.94 -4.32 -23.09
CA VAL A 648 -11.84 -5.72 -23.53
C VAL A 648 -10.82 -5.89 -24.65
N ASN A 649 -10.82 -5.00 -25.65
CA ASN A 649 -10.06 -5.18 -26.88
C ASN A 649 -8.77 -4.34 -26.94
N ASN A 650 -8.65 -3.25 -26.16
CA ASN A 650 -7.40 -2.49 -26.11
C ASN A 650 -6.40 -3.14 -25.14
N PRO A 651 -5.26 -3.68 -25.63
CA PRO A 651 -4.31 -4.43 -24.80
C PRO A 651 -3.69 -3.59 -23.69
N ARG A 652 -3.75 -2.25 -23.78
CA ARG A 652 -3.24 -1.34 -22.76
C ARG A 652 -3.88 -1.59 -21.39
N TYR A 653 -5.21 -1.79 -21.31
CA TYR A 653 -5.88 -1.97 -20.02
C TYR A 653 -5.51 -3.30 -19.38
N LYS A 654 -5.47 -4.38 -20.18
CA LYS A 654 -5.05 -5.69 -19.70
C LYS A 654 -3.59 -5.70 -19.25
N SER A 655 -2.69 -5.08 -20.01
CA SER A 655 -1.27 -4.98 -19.64
C SER A 655 -1.07 -4.15 -18.36
N SER A 656 -1.80 -3.03 -18.24
CA SER A 656 -1.72 -2.17 -17.06
C SER A 656 -2.24 -2.87 -15.80
N VAL A 657 -3.36 -3.58 -15.88
CA VAL A 657 -3.92 -4.29 -14.72
C VAL A 657 -3.10 -5.54 -14.37
N LEU A 658 -2.49 -6.23 -15.35
CA LEU A 658 -1.55 -7.32 -15.09
C LEU A 658 -0.34 -6.81 -14.30
N LYS A 659 0.27 -5.71 -14.76
CA LYS A 659 1.39 -5.07 -14.05
C LYS A 659 0.99 -4.64 -12.64
N LEU A 660 -0.18 -4.01 -12.49
CA LEU A 660 -0.65 -3.57 -11.18
C LEU A 660 -0.96 -4.76 -10.25
N SER A 661 -1.50 -5.85 -10.80
CA SER A 661 -1.78 -7.10 -10.07
C SER A 661 -0.50 -7.75 -9.56
N ALA A 662 0.54 -7.83 -10.39
CA ALA A 662 1.84 -8.36 -10.01
C ALA A 662 2.41 -7.57 -8.82
N ILE A 663 2.48 -6.23 -8.95
CA ILE A 663 2.95 -5.35 -7.87
C ILE A 663 2.10 -5.50 -6.59
N HIS A 664 0.78 -5.65 -6.72
CA HIS A 664 -0.09 -5.77 -5.56
C HIS A 664 0.09 -7.10 -4.83
N LYS A 665 0.34 -8.19 -5.56
CA LYS A 665 0.53 -9.53 -4.97
C LYS A 665 1.93 -9.77 -4.45
N ASP A 666 2.90 -9.03 -4.96
CA ASP A 666 4.28 -9.06 -4.51
C ASP A 666 4.41 -8.32 -3.17
N GLN A 667 3.87 -8.94 -2.13
CA GLN A 667 3.91 -8.46 -0.76
C GLN A 667 4.54 -9.55 0.13
N PRO A 668 5.42 -9.18 1.06
CA PRO A 668 6.15 -10.15 1.88
C PRO A 668 5.24 -10.93 2.84
N VAL A 669 4.05 -10.39 3.16
CA VAL A 669 3.08 -11.01 4.06
C VAL A 669 1.68 -10.78 3.48
N ASP A 670 0.85 -11.82 3.49
CA ASP A 670 -0.56 -11.71 3.13
C ASP A 670 -1.27 -10.64 4.01
N PRO A 671 -2.12 -9.76 3.44
CA PRO A 671 -2.76 -8.68 4.18
C PRO A 671 -3.64 -9.12 5.36
N LEU A 672 -4.29 -10.29 5.28
CA LEU A 672 -5.09 -10.84 6.37
C LEU A 672 -4.19 -11.36 7.48
N GLU A 673 -3.13 -12.09 7.12
CA GLU A 673 -2.10 -12.58 8.05
C GLU A 673 -1.40 -11.41 8.76
N LEU A 674 -1.05 -10.36 8.03
CA LEU A 674 -0.45 -9.13 8.56
C LEU A 674 -1.41 -8.42 9.53
N SER A 675 -2.70 -8.35 9.17
CA SER A 675 -3.72 -7.77 10.04
C SER A 675 -3.88 -8.54 11.35
N ALA A 676 -3.88 -9.87 11.28
CA ALA A 676 -3.95 -10.74 12.46
C ALA A 676 -2.70 -10.59 13.34
N TYR A 677 -1.50 -10.64 12.74
CA TYR A 677 -0.23 -10.43 13.45
C TYR A 677 -0.21 -9.12 14.23
N TRP A 678 -0.60 -8.02 13.60
CA TRP A 678 -0.61 -6.71 14.23
C TRP A 678 -1.69 -6.58 15.31
N THR A 679 -2.82 -7.27 15.15
CA THR A 679 -3.85 -7.36 16.18
C THR A 679 -3.31 -8.13 17.40
N GLU A 680 -2.67 -9.27 17.18
CA GLU A 680 -1.99 -10.05 18.23
C GLU A 680 -0.88 -9.25 18.90
N PHE A 681 -0.11 -8.47 18.14
CA PHE A 681 0.94 -7.59 18.67
C PHE A 681 0.36 -6.60 19.69
N VAL A 682 -0.72 -5.89 19.33
CA VAL A 682 -1.38 -4.95 20.23
C VAL A 682 -1.93 -5.66 21.47
N MET A 683 -2.51 -6.86 21.31
CA MET A 683 -3.03 -7.67 22.42
C MET A 683 -1.93 -8.14 23.38
N ARG A 684 -0.80 -8.61 22.83
CA ARG A 684 0.37 -9.10 23.59
C ARG A 684 1.06 -7.97 24.36
N HIS A 685 1.21 -6.80 23.73
CA HIS A 685 1.96 -5.67 24.30
C HIS A 685 1.09 -4.62 24.99
N LYS A 686 -0.24 -4.86 25.07
CA LYS A 686 -1.21 -3.94 25.68
C LYS A 686 -1.17 -2.53 25.06
N GLY A 687 -1.03 -2.47 23.74
CA GLY A 687 -0.91 -1.25 22.97
C GLY A 687 0.33 -1.22 22.07
N ALA A 688 0.59 -0.05 21.47
CA ALA A 688 1.72 0.18 20.57
C ALA A 688 2.33 1.59 20.74
N GLY A 689 2.47 2.05 21.99
CA GLY A 689 2.90 3.42 22.30
C GLY A 689 4.28 3.82 21.72
N HIS A 690 5.17 2.87 21.47
CA HIS A 690 6.48 3.11 20.84
C HIS A 690 6.38 3.45 19.34
N LEU A 691 5.24 3.16 18.69
CA LEU A 691 4.95 3.54 17.31
C LEU A 691 4.21 4.90 17.21
N ARG A 692 3.80 5.47 18.35
CA ARG A 692 3.10 6.75 18.42
C ARG A 692 4.10 7.89 18.25
N ALA A 693 3.88 8.72 17.24
CA ALA A 693 4.73 9.89 17.02
C ALA A 693 4.48 10.97 18.07
N ALA A 694 5.55 11.58 18.59
CA ALA A 694 5.49 12.72 19.52
C ALA A 694 4.71 13.93 18.96
N ALA A 695 4.52 13.97 17.64
CA ALA A 695 3.72 14.98 16.96
C ALA A 695 2.28 15.07 17.48
N GLN A 696 1.74 13.98 18.04
CA GLN A 696 0.40 13.95 18.66
C GLN A 696 0.32 14.71 19.99
N ASP A 697 1.46 14.96 20.65
CA ASP A 697 1.52 15.69 21.91
C ASP A 697 1.88 17.18 21.72
N LEU A 698 2.16 17.60 20.47
CA LEU A 698 2.52 18.98 20.14
C LEU A 698 1.29 19.81 19.82
N ASN A 699 1.27 21.05 20.31
CA ASN A 699 0.29 22.03 19.83
C ASN A 699 0.67 22.54 18.42
N TRP A 700 -0.26 23.22 17.77
CA TRP A 700 -0.09 23.71 16.39
C TRP A 700 1.15 24.59 16.18
N PHE A 701 1.52 25.43 17.17
CA PHE A 701 2.71 26.28 17.06
C PHE A 701 4.00 25.45 17.12
N GLN A 702 4.06 24.49 18.04
CA GLN A 702 5.22 23.61 18.21
C GLN A 702 5.38 22.68 17.01
N TYR A 703 4.29 22.06 16.54
CA TYR A 703 4.30 21.15 15.39
C TYR A 703 4.86 21.82 14.13
N HIS A 704 4.50 23.10 13.90
CA HIS A 704 5.01 23.89 12.77
C HIS A 704 6.24 24.73 13.10
N SER A 705 6.84 24.57 14.29
CA SER A 705 8.00 25.33 14.78
C SER A 705 7.84 26.86 14.68
N LEU A 706 6.61 27.37 14.81
CA LEU A 706 6.31 28.79 14.66
C LEU A 706 6.81 29.62 15.84
N ASP A 707 6.90 29.02 17.02
CA ASP A 707 7.57 29.56 18.19
C ASP A 707 9.08 29.77 17.95
N VAL A 708 9.76 28.76 17.38
CA VAL A 708 11.18 28.82 17.01
C VAL A 708 11.42 29.83 15.88
N ILE A 709 10.62 29.78 14.81
CA ILE A 709 10.69 30.73 13.70
C ILE A 709 10.46 32.15 14.20
N GLY A 710 9.47 32.35 15.08
CA GLY A 710 9.22 33.63 15.74
C GLY A 710 10.43 34.15 16.50
N LEU A 711 11.07 33.32 17.32
CA LEU A 711 12.29 33.66 18.06
C LEU A 711 13.43 34.07 17.12
N LEU A 712 13.64 33.32 16.04
CA LEU A 712 14.70 33.60 15.04
C LEU A 712 14.45 34.92 14.31
N ILE A 713 13.21 35.22 13.93
CA ILE A 713 12.83 36.49 13.31
C ILE A 713 13.09 37.67 14.26
N VAL A 714 12.72 37.53 15.54
CA VAL A 714 12.96 38.57 16.56
C VAL A 714 14.47 38.80 16.74
N ALA A 715 15.27 37.74 16.84
CA ALA A 715 16.72 37.81 16.97
C ALA A 715 17.37 38.49 15.75
N ALA A 716 17.00 38.07 14.53
CA ALA A 716 17.51 38.67 13.30
C ALA A 716 17.14 40.16 13.20
N THR A 717 15.90 40.52 13.54
CA THR A 717 15.43 41.91 13.54
C THR A 717 16.20 42.75 14.56
N ALA A 718 16.48 42.22 15.75
CA ALA A 718 17.29 42.90 16.76
C ALA A 718 18.72 43.16 16.27
N VAL A 719 19.37 42.17 15.64
CA VAL A 719 20.72 42.33 15.04
C VAL A 719 20.72 43.42 13.97
N VAL A 720 19.74 43.42 13.07
CA VAL A 720 19.59 44.46 12.03
C VAL A 720 19.39 45.83 12.67
N MET A 721 18.50 45.96 13.65
CA MET A 721 18.25 47.23 14.34
C MET A 721 19.50 47.77 15.05
N VAL A 722 20.24 46.92 15.78
CA VAL A 722 21.49 47.28 16.44
C VAL A 722 22.52 47.73 15.41
N THR A 723 22.68 46.98 14.32
CA THR A 723 23.63 47.31 13.24
C THR A 723 23.30 48.65 12.60
N LEU A 724 22.03 48.88 12.24
CA LEU A 724 21.56 50.16 11.71
C LEU A 724 21.76 51.31 12.70
N LYS A 725 21.55 51.08 14.00
CA LYS A 725 21.79 52.08 15.04
C LYS A 725 23.28 52.40 15.15
N CYS A 726 24.15 51.39 15.21
CA CYS A 726 25.60 51.54 15.22
C CYS A 726 26.10 52.29 13.97
N LEU A 727 25.62 51.94 12.77
CA LEU A 727 25.93 52.65 11.54
C LEU A 727 25.45 54.10 11.58
N SER A 728 24.22 54.36 12.03
CA SER A 728 23.70 55.73 12.16
C SER A 728 24.49 56.57 13.16
N LEU A 729 24.98 55.96 14.26
CA LEU A 729 25.83 56.61 15.24
C LEU A 729 27.22 56.90 14.67
N CYS A 730 27.79 55.96 13.91
CA CYS A 730 29.05 56.16 13.19
C CYS A 730 28.91 57.31 12.18
N VAL A 731 27.90 57.29 11.32
CA VAL A 731 27.62 58.35 10.35
C VAL A 731 27.43 59.70 11.04
N ARG A 732 26.62 59.78 12.11
CA ARG A 732 26.44 61.02 12.89
C ARG A 732 27.76 61.57 13.45
N ARG A 733 28.64 60.70 13.95
CA ARG A 733 29.98 61.08 14.44
C ARG A 733 30.88 61.62 13.33
N PHE A 734 30.85 61.01 12.14
CA PHE A 734 31.63 61.48 11.00
C PHE A 734 31.07 62.79 10.41
N THR A 735 29.76 63.01 10.40
CA THR A 735 29.15 64.27 9.94
C THR A 735 29.32 65.42 10.95
N THR A 736 29.34 65.16 12.26
CA THR A 736 29.59 66.21 13.26
C THR A 736 31.06 66.62 13.36
N ARG A 737 32.01 65.75 13.00
CA ARG A 737 33.43 66.11 12.91
C ARG A 737 33.73 67.10 11.78
N LYS A 738 33.00 67.02 10.66
CA LYS A 738 33.14 67.94 9.51
C LYS A 738 32.63 69.37 9.73
N ILE A 739 31.88 69.64 10.81
CA ILE A 739 31.31 70.99 11.08
C ILE A 739 32.19 71.78 12.07
N LYS A 740 33.28 71.19 12.58
CA LYS A 740 34.17 71.83 13.57
C LYS A 740 35.51 72.33 13.01
N GLU A 741 35.66 72.38 11.67
CA GLU A 741 36.91 72.75 10.98
C GLU A 741 36.84 74.04 10.12
N ASP A 742 35.80 74.87 10.24
CA ASP A 742 35.77 76.23 9.64
C ASP A 742 35.80 77.34 10.69
#